data_AF-A0A552FXM4-F1
#
_entry.id   AF-A0A552FXM4-F1
#
_cell.length_a   1.000
_cell.length_b   1.000
_cell.length_c   1.000
_cell.angle_alpha   90.00
_cell.angle_beta   90.00
_cell.angle_gamma   90.00
#
_symmetry.space_group_name_H-M   'P 1'
#
loop_
_entity.id
_entity.type
_entity.pdbx_description
1 polymer ?
#
loop_
_entity_poly.entity_id
_entity_poly.type
_entity_poly.pdbx_seq_one_letter_code
_entity_poly.pdbx_strand_id
1 'polypeptide(L)'
;MKLADILKDSSYKLSQFTPTEVEQLEQTITLKKTKNGAAPYTICLVRKKEIKLTPEEAIRQLYLRVLSDRLHYPLSRIQVEYGVNFGREVKRADIAVMDKDRLNTVYILVEVKKPKLKEGKAQLRSYCNGTGSPMAVWTNGDQISYYQRKDPNYFEDIPDIPNSNQTLADILQIKFTLDDLIANDKLVKENKSLKTLIEEMEDEVLANAGVDVFEELFKLIFAKLYDEWYSGQGNRRSTRSLEFRNTGQTESALKTKIQDLFDKAKKKWPGVFSEDAKISLTPSHLSVCVSSLENVKLFNSNLDVIDEAFEYLINQSSKGEKGQFFTPRYVIDMCVKMLNPQEDEYMIDTAAGSSGFPVHTIFHVWRQILEDEGLEASHLFSLEEKPPRCKEYVEEKVFAIDFDEKAVRVARTLNLIAGDGQTNVLHLNTLDYELWDEVTQQEEWDDVYHEGFRRLKKLRPKGSPDYREFQFDILMANPPFAGDIKEQRMIARYDLAKKPNGKWETKVGRDILFIERNLDFLKPGGRMAIVLPQGRFNNSSDKNIRDFIAERCRILAVVGLSGNTFRPHTGTKTSVLLVQKWNDDPKIGALCPRQDDYNIFFATMQKSGKDNSGEKVYVKVSDDSGDFLLDKHNHWIVDHDLFNHDGLTEDGIAEAFIEFAKKENLSFFDLSPLSKGGAFDPVKYQQLMDRIEAVEVKFCDLSSDRRIDAEYYDPKFLISEQLLSQKHFVFLGKVCSQIHRNPMMYGFDYVENGIPYFRIDDLDSPIINQDNLAYISSNVNDQFFSTQLFYNDILMGVRGATIGRLGVYKGENRKGNISPNLIYFRLKLPEIADYVSTFLISKYGLNQIYRVTTGTAQPTITSIFLKTIKIPIFNEQFQSRIVQINLMSRNILNQSKELYQQAENLLLTELGLKDWQPTEESIAVKSFSESFLSSGRLDAEYYQPKYDQALAQINSLNPSNIIQLEDILVTITNGHTPLRHDLSLGNVKFLTAEHIDDFQINYETQKRILLFHHHNELKRTQIKNGDILITIKGKVGNAAVVENLNKLVNINQDVALLRLKSGFNPYYLIGFLNSQLGKLLIEKASTGQINPFLSLGALKKLSIPVFSENIMENIGNLIQLKVESFNQTNWQSKQLLEIAKIGVEKAIETDEETATAWINQQLESLGVKLIR
;
A
#
# COMPACT_ATOMS: atom_id res chain seq x y z
N MET A 1 -60.22 39.02 -31.94
CA MET A 1 -58.87 39.57 -32.18
C MET A 1 -57.97 38.38 -32.46
N LYS A 2 -57.10 38.42 -33.47
CA LYS A 2 -56.22 37.26 -33.74
C LYS A 2 -54.99 37.30 -32.84
N LEU A 3 -54.51 36.15 -32.41
CA LEU A 3 -53.28 36.02 -31.61
C LEU A 3 -52.06 36.50 -32.40
N ALA A 4 -52.08 36.35 -33.73
CA ALA A 4 -51.06 36.92 -34.61
C ALA A 4 -50.89 38.44 -34.45
N ASP A 5 -51.98 39.17 -34.16
CA ASP A 5 -51.94 40.62 -33.92
C ASP A 5 -51.30 40.97 -32.56
N ILE A 6 -51.45 40.08 -31.56
CA ILE A 6 -50.86 40.23 -30.22
C ILE A 6 -49.35 39.92 -30.27
N LEU A 7 -48.93 39.01 -31.15
CA LEU A 7 -47.55 38.54 -31.25
C LEU A 7 -46.69 39.29 -32.28
N LYS A 8 -47.29 40.18 -33.08
CA LYS A 8 -46.68 40.84 -34.27
C LYS A 8 -45.31 41.46 -34.03
N ASP A 9 -45.11 42.13 -32.89
CA ASP A 9 -43.85 42.80 -32.51
C ASP A 9 -43.10 42.05 -31.38
N SER A 10 -43.40 40.77 -31.19
CA SER A 10 -42.81 39.92 -30.14
C SER A 10 -41.87 38.84 -30.71
N SER A 11 -41.06 38.26 -29.84
CA SER A 11 -40.20 37.11 -30.17
C SER A 11 -40.88 35.74 -30.02
N TYR A 12 -42.18 35.73 -29.66
CA TYR A 12 -42.97 34.52 -29.52
C TYR A 12 -43.67 34.19 -30.84
N LYS A 13 -43.83 32.90 -31.15
CA LYS A 13 -44.51 32.40 -32.36
C LYS A 13 -45.57 31.37 -32.01
N LEU A 14 -46.40 31.02 -32.99
CA LEU A 14 -47.48 30.04 -32.84
C LEU A 14 -47.15 28.68 -33.50
N SER A 15 -45.93 28.50 -34.00
CA SER A 15 -45.50 27.35 -34.82
C SER A 15 -45.67 26.00 -34.11
N GLN A 16 -45.65 25.98 -32.78
CA GLN A 16 -45.81 24.76 -31.97
C GLN A 16 -47.24 24.34 -31.69
N PHE A 17 -48.22 25.19 -32.01
CA PHE A 17 -49.62 24.97 -31.66
C PHE A 17 -50.44 24.66 -32.90
N THR A 18 -51.40 23.76 -32.76
CA THR A 18 -52.33 23.40 -33.82
C THR A 18 -53.28 24.57 -34.12
N PRO A 19 -53.79 24.70 -35.37
CA PRO A 19 -54.77 25.73 -35.70
C PRO A 19 -55.99 25.72 -34.77
N THR A 20 -56.44 24.53 -34.36
CA THR A 20 -57.56 24.35 -33.43
C THR A 20 -57.28 24.92 -32.04
N GLU A 21 -56.09 24.70 -31.48
CA GLU A 21 -55.70 25.26 -30.16
C GLU A 21 -55.64 26.80 -30.20
N VAL A 22 -55.14 27.35 -31.31
CA VAL A 22 -55.07 28.80 -31.55
C VAL A 22 -56.48 29.40 -31.67
N GLU A 23 -57.35 28.82 -32.50
CA GLU A 23 -58.73 29.29 -32.68
C GLU A 23 -59.53 29.24 -31.39
N GLN A 24 -59.38 28.17 -30.59
CA GLN A 24 -60.06 28.04 -29.30
C GLN A 24 -59.66 29.12 -28.30
N LEU A 25 -58.39 29.53 -28.28
CA LEU A 25 -57.97 30.65 -27.43
C LEU A 25 -58.49 31.98 -28.00
N GLU A 26 -58.41 32.20 -29.31
CA GLU A 26 -58.89 33.42 -29.99
C GLU A 26 -60.37 33.70 -29.73
N GLN A 27 -61.21 32.66 -29.69
CA GLN A 27 -62.65 32.77 -29.38
C GLN A 27 -62.95 33.27 -27.96
N THR A 28 -62.00 33.12 -27.04
CA THR A 28 -62.16 33.58 -25.64
C THR A 28 -61.65 35.00 -25.40
N ILE A 29 -61.06 35.64 -26.41
CA ILE A 29 -60.44 36.97 -26.27
C ILE A 29 -61.51 38.06 -26.25
N THR A 30 -61.51 38.85 -25.18
CA THR A 30 -62.36 40.04 -25.02
C THR A 30 -61.51 41.30 -24.97
N LEU A 31 -61.98 42.40 -25.57
CA LEU A 31 -61.28 43.69 -25.52
C LEU A 31 -61.84 44.54 -24.40
N LYS A 32 -60.99 44.92 -23.44
CA LYS A 32 -61.36 45.82 -22.34
C LYS A 32 -60.71 47.18 -22.50
N LYS A 33 -61.49 48.23 -22.26
CA LYS A 33 -60.96 49.60 -22.19
C LYS A 33 -60.10 49.73 -20.93
N THR A 34 -58.81 50.01 -21.13
CA THR A 34 -57.87 50.35 -20.05
C THR A 34 -57.46 51.81 -20.16
N LYS A 35 -56.77 52.34 -19.13
CA LYS A 35 -56.28 53.74 -19.11
C LYS A 35 -55.38 54.09 -20.31
N ASN A 36 -54.79 53.09 -20.98
CA ASN A 36 -53.86 53.27 -22.11
C ASN A 36 -54.41 52.71 -23.44
N GLY A 37 -55.73 52.53 -23.58
CA GLY A 37 -56.38 51.98 -24.79
C GLY A 37 -57.07 50.64 -24.57
N ALA A 38 -57.67 50.06 -25.63
CA ALA A 38 -58.28 48.74 -25.58
C ALA A 38 -57.20 47.66 -25.51
N ALA A 39 -57.26 46.78 -24.51
CA ALA A 39 -56.32 45.67 -24.33
C ALA A 39 -57.04 44.32 -24.35
N PRO A 40 -56.42 43.26 -24.91
CA PRO A 40 -57.00 41.92 -24.93
C PRO A 40 -56.91 41.24 -23.57
N TYR A 41 -57.99 40.58 -23.17
CA TYR A 41 -58.12 39.76 -21.97
C TYR A 41 -58.70 38.40 -22.32
N THR A 42 -58.35 37.38 -21.55
CA THR A 42 -59.02 36.06 -21.55
C THR A 42 -59.22 35.57 -20.13
N ILE A 43 -60.06 34.55 -19.93
CA ILE A 43 -60.19 33.87 -18.65
C ILE A 43 -59.10 32.79 -18.58
N CYS A 44 -58.21 32.90 -17.60
CA CYS A 44 -57.14 31.94 -17.39
C CYS A 44 -57.70 30.54 -17.15
N LEU A 45 -57.20 29.55 -17.91
CA LEU A 45 -57.73 28.18 -17.85
C LEU A 45 -57.63 27.57 -16.45
N VAL A 46 -56.52 27.83 -15.74
CA VAL A 46 -56.26 27.33 -14.38
C VAL A 46 -56.75 28.29 -13.30
N ARG A 47 -56.42 29.59 -13.38
CA ARG A 47 -56.74 30.56 -12.31
C ARG A 47 -58.23 30.94 -12.24
N LYS A 48 -59.01 30.64 -13.28
CA LYS A 48 -60.45 30.99 -13.43
C LYS A 48 -60.76 32.48 -13.23
N LYS A 49 -59.80 33.35 -13.55
CA LYS A 49 -59.90 34.82 -13.47
C LYS A 49 -59.54 35.44 -14.80
N GLU A 50 -60.10 36.60 -15.08
CA GLU A 50 -59.73 37.39 -16.25
C GLU A 50 -58.30 37.92 -16.12
N ILE A 51 -57.51 37.70 -17.15
CA ILE A 51 -56.09 38.07 -17.21
C ILE A 51 -55.81 38.79 -18.52
N LYS A 52 -54.90 39.76 -18.47
CA LYS A 52 -54.45 40.49 -19.66
C LYS A 52 -53.58 39.57 -20.52
N LEU A 53 -53.91 39.44 -21.80
CA LEU A 53 -53.11 38.67 -22.76
C LEU A 53 -51.91 39.49 -23.24
N THR A 54 -50.77 39.32 -22.57
CA THR A 54 -49.46 39.70 -23.11
C THR A 54 -48.97 38.63 -24.10
N PRO A 55 -47.95 38.91 -24.94
CA PRO A 55 -47.38 37.89 -25.82
C PRO A 55 -46.95 36.61 -25.10
N GLU A 56 -46.32 36.75 -23.94
CA GLU A 56 -45.91 35.62 -23.10
C GLU A 56 -47.10 34.89 -22.47
N GLU A 57 -48.09 35.64 -21.97
CA GLU A 57 -49.32 35.05 -21.41
C GLU A 57 -50.13 34.31 -22.48
N ALA A 58 -50.11 34.78 -23.73
CA ALA A 58 -50.74 34.06 -24.84
C ALA A 58 -50.12 32.68 -25.06
N ILE A 59 -48.78 32.60 -25.10
CA ILE A 59 -48.08 31.30 -25.19
C ILE A 59 -48.33 30.45 -23.95
N ARG A 60 -48.32 31.05 -22.75
CA ARG A 60 -48.63 30.35 -21.49
C ARG A 60 -50.03 29.73 -21.52
N GLN A 61 -51.05 30.48 -21.96
CA GLN A 61 -52.42 29.97 -22.06
C GLN A 61 -52.56 28.87 -23.13
N LEU A 62 -51.86 28.98 -24.26
CA LEU A 62 -51.82 27.90 -25.26
C LEU A 62 -51.13 26.65 -24.72
N TYR A 63 -50.04 26.80 -23.97
CA TYR A 63 -49.33 25.67 -23.39
C TYR A 63 -50.11 24.99 -22.26
N LEU A 64 -50.95 25.73 -21.52
CA LEU A 64 -51.92 25.13 -20.59
C LEU A 64 -52.93 24.23 -21.29
N ARG A 65 -53.34 24.57 -22.52
CA ARG A 65 -54.18 23.70 -23.36
C ARG A 65 -53.41 22.49 -23.87
N VAL A 66 -52.15 22.66 -24.26
CA VAL A 66 -51.28 21.50 -24.57
C VAL A 66 -51.22 20.52 -23.39
N LEU A 67 -51.03 21.02 -22.17
CA LEU A 67 -50.97 20.15 -20.98
C LEU A 67 -52.32 19.47 -20.68
N SER A 68 -53.44 20.18 -20.83
CA SER A 68 -54.77 19.67 -20.43
C SER A 68 -55.49 18.90 -21.54
N ASP A 69 -55.53 19.44 -22.75
CA ASP A 69 -56.28 18.90 -23.88
C ASP A 69 -55.47 17.82 -24.62
N ARG A 70 -54.18 18.06 -24.88
CA ARG A 70 -53.29 17.14 -25.62
C ARG A 70 -52.61 16.10 -24.73
N LEU A 71 -52.09 16.52 -23.59
CA LEU A 71 -51.38 15.64 -22.64
C LEU A 71 -52.26 15.17 -21.46
N HIS A 72 -53.55 15.54 -21.46
CA HIS A 72 -54.57 15.04 -20.55
C HIS A 72 -54.31 15.27 -19.05
N TYR A 73 -53.47 16.24 -18.67
CA TYR A 73 -53.26 16.60 -17.26
C TYR A 73 -54.48 17.34 -16.70
N PRO A 74 -55.10 16.85 -15.62
CA PRO A 74 -56.20 17.55 -14.97
C PRO A 74 -55.77 18.95 -14.52
N LEU A 75 -56.63 19.95 -14.74
CA LEU A 75 -56.33 21.33 -14.32
C LEU A 75 -56.08 21.45 -12.80
N SER A 76 -56.62 20.55 -11.99
CA SER A 76 -56.35 20.46 -10.55
C SER A 76 -54.90 20.13 -10.20
N ARG A 77 -54.15 19.54 -11.14
CA ARG A 77 -52.71 19.22 -11.00
C ARG A 77 -51.80 20.29 -11.59
N ILE A 78 -52.34 21.39 -12.15
CA ILE A 78 -51.54 22.42 -12.79
C ILE A 78 -51.59 23.69 -11.97
N GLN A 79 -50.42 24.27 -11.68
CA GLN A 79 -50.27 25.57 -11.04
C GLN A 79 -49.55 26.53 -11.99
N VAL A 80 -49.85 27.82 -11.89
CA VAL A 80 -49.27 28.87 -12.74
C VAL A 80 -48.62 29.91 -11.84
N GLU A 81 -47.45 30.43 -12.21
CA GLU A 81 -46.62 31.29 -11.35
C GLU A 81 -46.22 30.59 -10.03
N TYR A 82 -45.79 29.33 -10.11
CA TYR A 82 -45.43 28.51 -8.96
C TYR A 82 -44.19 29.04 -8.25
N GLY A 83 -44.26 29.23 -6.93
CA GLY A 83 -43.14 29.73 -6.12
C GLY A 83 -42.09 28.66 -5.86
N VAL A 84 -40.85 28.90 -6.31
CA VAL A 84 -39.66 28.09 -6.04
C VAL A 84 -38.80 28.80 -5.01
N ASN A 85 -38.57 28.16 -3.87
CA ASN A 85 -37.82 28.72 -2.76
C ASN A 85 -36.31 28.47 -2.93
N PHE A 86 -35.51 29.54 -2.82
CA PHE A 86 -34.05 29.52 -2.77
C PHE A 86 -33.59 30.20 -1.48
N GLY A 87 -33.66 29.46 -0.36
CA GLY A 87 -33.41 30.03 0.95
C GLY A 87 -34.45 31.11 1.31
N ARG A 88 -34.04 32.38 1.41
CA ARG A 88 -34.93 33.52 1.70
C ARG A 88 -35.58 34.14 0.46
N GLU A 89 -35.11 33.80 -0.74
CA GLU A 89 -35.61 34.36 -2.00
C GLU A 89 -36.64 33.38 -2.61
N VAL A 90 -37.78 33.90 -3.09
CA VAL A 90 -38.79 33.10 -3.79
C VAL A 90 -38.87 33.56 -5.24
N LYS A 91 -38.51 32.68 -6.17
CA LYS A 91 -38.65 32.90 -7.62
C LYS A 91 -39.90 32.21 -8.14
N ARG A 92 -40.42 32.60 -9.30
CA ARG A 92 -41.65 32.02 -9.87
C ARG A 92 -41.36 31.30 -11.18
N ALA A 93 -41.78 30.05 -11.27
CA ALA A 93 -41.82 29.28 -12.51
C ALA A 93 -43.17 29.48 -13.20
N ASP A 94 -43.19 29.48 -14.54
CA ASP A 94 -44.39 29.86 -15.29
C ASP A 94 -45.55 28.87 -15.11
N ILE A 95 -45.27 27.57 -15.25
CA ILE A 95 -46.25 26.49 -15.03
C ILE A 95 -45.56 25.36 -14.27
N ALA A 96 -46.25 24.79 -13.29
CA ALA A 96 -45.84 23.57 -12.60
C ALA A 96 -46.96 22.53 -12.68
N VAL A 97 -46.61 21.32 -13.10
CA VAL A 97 -47.50 20.15 -13.04
C VAL A 97 -47.13 19.37 -11.79
N MET A 98 -48.12 19.12 -10.93
CA MET A 98 -47.94 18.40 -9.68
C MET A 98 -48.02 16.89 -9.90
N ASP A 99 -47.31 16.13 -9.06
CA ASP A 99 -47.35 14.67 -9.03
C ASP A 99 -48.79 14.18 -8.78
N LYS A 100 -49.14 13.02 -9.35
CA LYS A 100 -50.52 12.49 -9.32
C LYS A 100 -50.94 12.04 -7.92
N ASP A 101 -49.99 11.53 -7.14
CA ASP A 101 -50.20 10.96 -5.81
C ASP A 101 -49.81 11.98 -4.72
N ARG A 102 -48.85 12.87 -5.02
CA ARG A 102 -48.37 13.92 -4.12
C ARG A 102 -48.56 15.31 -4.72
N LEU A 103 -49.75 15.88 -4.54
CA LEU A 103 -50.14 17.17 -5.13
C LEU A 103 -49.30 18.39 -4.69
N ASN A 104 -48.41 18.23 -3.70
CA ASN A 104 -47.45 19.27 -3.27
C ASN A 104 -46.04 19.07 -3.85
N THR A 105 -45.79 17.98 -4.58
CA THR A 105 -44.52 17.68 -5.23
C THR A 105 -44.60 18.04 -6.71
N VAL A 106 -43.61 18.78 -7.21
CA VAL A 106 -43.56 19.19 -8.61
C VAL A 106 -43.06 18.02 -9.47
N TYR A 107 -43.81 17.69 -10.51
CA TYR A 107 -43.50 16.61 -11.46
C TYR A 107 -42.90 17.14 -12.77
N ILE A 108 -43.45 18.23 -13.31
CA ILE A 108 -42.94 18.88 -14.52
C ILE A 108 -42.91 20.40 -14.27
N LEU A 109 -41.78 21.03 -14.52
CA LEU A 109 -41.67 22.49 -14.60
C LEU A 109 -41.67 22.95 -16.05
N VAL A 110 -42.46 23.97 -16.38
CA VAL A 110 -42.44 24.60 -17.70
C VAL A 110 -42.11 26.07 -17.55
N GLU A 111 -41.13 26.52 -18.32
CA GLU A 111 -40.75 27.94 -18.43
C GLU A 111 -41.04 28.46 -19.84
N VAL A 112 -41.75 29.58 -19.92
CA VAL A 112 -42.21 30.22 -21.16
C VAL A 112 -41.46 31.55 -21.33
N LYS A 113 -40.37 31.59 -22.13
CA LYS A 113 -39.47 32.77 -22.17
C LYS A 113 -38.94 33.16 -23.55
N LYS A 114 -38.40 34.39 -23.61
CA LYS A 114 -37.70 35.02 -24.76
C LYS A 114 -36.49 34.20 -25.25
N PRO A 115 -36.06 34.34 -26.52
CA PRO A 115 -35.33 33.33 -27.31
C PRO A 115 -33.86 33.01 -26.94
N LYS A 116 -33.35 33.46 -25.78
CA LYS A 116 -32.00 33.05 -25.34
C LYS A 116 -32.04 31.70 -24.63
N LEU A 117 -32.10 30.64 -25.42
CA LEU A 117 -32.15 29.23 -25.00
C LEU A 117 -31.15 28.92 -23.85
N LYS A 118 -29.91 29.43 -23.94
CA LYS A 118 -28.84 29.14 -22.96
C LYS A 118 -29.10 29.73 -21.57
N GLU A 119 -29.64 30.95 -21.47
CA GLU A 119 -29.97 31.61 -20.20
C GLU A 119 -31.23 30.98 -19.56
N GLY A 120 -32.23 30.63 -20.38
CA GLY A 120 -33.45 29.94 -19.92
C GLY A 120 -33.19 28.52 -19.40
N LYS A 121 -32.29 27.75 -20.04
CA LYS A 121 -31.90 26.41 -19.60
C LYS A 121 -31.27 26.42 -18.19
N ALA A 122 -30.35 27.35 -17.92
CA ALA A 122 -29.69 27.43 -16.61
C ALA A 122 -30.68 27.75 -15.48
N GLN A 123 -31.64 28.65 -15.74
CA GLN A 123 -32.69 29.00 -14.80
C GLN A 123 -33.64 27.82 -14.52
N LEU A 124 -34.06 27.11 -15.57
CA LEU A 124 -34.94 25.96 -15.45
C LEU A 124 -34.29 24.81 -14.65
N ARG A 125 -32.98 24.55 -14.88
CA ARG A 125 -32.20 23.59 -14.07
C ARG A 125 -32.14 23.99 -12.60
N SER A 126 -31.90 25.28 -12.32
CA SER A 126 -31.93 25.82 -10.96
C SER A 126 -33.30 25.62 -10.30
N TYR A 127 -34.40 25.84 -11.02
CA TYR A 127 -35.76 25.60 -10.51
C TYR A 127 -36.04 24.11 -10.24
N CYS A 128 -35.57 23.21 -11.12
CA CYS A 128 -35.68 21.77 -10.88
C CYS A 128 -34.90 21.35 -9.64
N ASN A 129 -33.72 21.90 -9.41
CA ASN A 129 -32.94 21.64 -8.19
C ASN A 129 -33.62 22.18 -6.93
N GLY A 130 -34.23 23.37 -6.99
CA GLY A 130 -34.96 23.94 -5.86
C GLY A 130 -36.29 23.26 -5.54
N THR A 131 -36.87 22.51 -6.49
CA THR A 131 -38.19 21.84 -6.33
C THR A 131 -38.11 20.32 -6.27
N GLY A 132 -37.01 19.71 -6.71
CA GLY A 132 -36.90 18.26 -6.92
C GLY A 132 -37.59 17.76 -8.20
N SER A 133 -38.02 18.65 -9.11
CA SER A 133 -38.76 18.27 -10.32
C SER A 133 -37.92 17.35 -11.22
N PRO A 134 -38.40 16.14 -11.57
CA PRO A 134 -37.66 15.19 -12.41
C PRO A 134 -37.65 15.60 -13.88
N MET A 135 -38.59 16.45 -14.32
CA MET A 135 -38.69 16.87 -15.71
C MET A 135 -38.88 18.38 -15.83
N ALA A 136 -38.44 18.90 -16.98
CA ALA A 136 -38.49 20.30 -17.27
C ALA A 136 -38.76 20.56 -18.76
N VAL A 137 -39.51 21.61 -19.06
CA VAL A 137 -39.81 22.06 -20.41
C VAL A 137 -39.47 23.52 -20.56
N TRP A 138 -38.80 23.85 -21.65
CA TRP A 138 -38.61 25.23 -22.07
C TRP A 138 -39.29 25.44 -23.42
N THR A 139 -40.08 26.50 -23.56
CA THR A 139 -40.70 26.87 -24.84
C THR A 139 -40.82 28.38 -25.01
N ASN A 140 -40.77 28.84 -26.27
CA ASN A 140 -41.14 30.19 -26.68
C ASN A 140 -42.21 30.22 -27.79
N GLY A 141 -42.86 29.07 -28.04
CA GLY A 141 -43.85 28.89 -29.10
C GLY A 141 -43.27 28.69 -30.51
N ASP A 142 -41.94 28.82 -30.68
CA ASP A 142 -41.20 28.45 -31.90
C ASP A 142 -40.29 27.24 -31.68
N GLN A 143 -39.37 27.34 -30.71
CA GLN A 143 -38.49 26.27 -30.23
C GLN A 143 -38.97 25.69 -28.90
N ILE A 144 -38.88 24.37 -28.75
CA ILE A 144 -39.22 23.64 -27.53
C ILE A 144 -38.09 22.68 -27.18
N SER A 145 -37.85 22.48 -25.90
CA SER A 145 -36.89 21.50 -25.42
C SER A 145 -37.39 20.88 -24.13
N TYR A 146 -37.18 19.59 -24.00
CA TYR A 146 -37.59 18.79 -22.86
C TYR A 146 -36.36 18.19 -22.20
N TYR A 147 -36.36 18.13 -20.88
CA TYR A 147 -35.24 17.62 -20.09
C TYR A 147 -35.72 16.65 -19.02
N GLN A 148 -34.92 15.62 -18.78
CA GLN A 148 -34.98 14.78 -17.59
C GLN A 148 -33.81 15.11 -16.65
N ARG A 149 -34.10 15.27 -15.37
CA ARG A 149 -33.10 15.38 -14.29
C ARG A 149 -32.81 13.97 -13.76
N LYS A 150 -31.60 13.46 -13.97
CA LYS A 150 -31.18 12.15 -13.43
C LYS A 150 -30.67 12.28 -12.00
N ASP A 151 -29.92 13.35 -11.75
CA ASP A 151 -29.42 13.73 -10.42
C ASP A 151 -29.38 15.29 -10.32
N PRO A 152 -29.04 15.88 -9.16
CA PRO A 152 -29.02 17.34 -8.99
C PRO A 152 -28.13 18.12 -9.96
N ASN A 153 -27.11 17.49 -10.54
CA ASN A 153 -26.12 18.13 -11.41
C ASN A 153 -26.24 17.69 -12.87
N TYR A 154 -26.91 16.56 -13.17
CA TYR A 154 -27.05 16.01 -14.51
C TYR A 154 -28.48 16.07 -15.07
N PHE A 155 -28.60 16.71 -16.24
CA PHE A 155 -29.83 16.80 -17.03
C PHE A 155 -29.60 16.26 -18.44
N GLU A 156 -30.49 15.38 -18.88
CA GLU A 156 -30.49 14.73 -20.20
C GLU A 156 -31.62 15.29 -21.07
N ASP A 157 -31.37 15.53 -22.36
CA ASP A 157 -32.40 15.96 -23.32
C ASP A 157 -33.32 14.76 -23.66
N ILE A 158 -34.64 14.98 -23.65
CA ILE A 158 -35.64 13.95 -23.99
C ILE A 158 -36.51 14.41 -25.18
N PRO A 159 -37.08 13.47 -25.96
CA PRO A 159 -37.86 13.82 -27.16
C PRO A 159 -39.20 14.48 -26.85
N ASP A 160 -39.87 14.08 -25.76
CA ASP A 160 -41.14 14.66 -25.30
C ASP A 160 -41.40 14.37 -23.80
N ILE A 161 -42.43 14.99 -23.22
CA ILE A 161 -42.90 14.73 -21.83
C ILE A 161 -44.13 13.81 -21.79
N PRO A 162 -44.26 12.93 -20.77
CA PRO A 162 -45.37 11.98 -20.67
C PRO A 162 -46.72 12.68 -20.66
N ASN A 163 -47.73 12.08 -21.29
CA ASN A 163 -49.12 12.42 -20.99
C ASN A 163 -49.51 11.92 -19.59
N SER A 164 -50.68 12.33 -19.08
CA SER A 164 -51.09 12.05 -17.71
C SER A 164 -51.24 10.57 -17.34
N ASN A 165 -51.35 9.68 -18.33
CA ASN A 165 -51.45 8.22 -18.19
C ASN A 165 -50.16 7.49 -18.61
N GLN A 166 -49.15 8.20 -19.10
CA GLN A 166 -47.87 7.65 -19.53
C GLN A 166 -46.78 7.92 -18.49
N THR A 167 -45.76 7.07 -18.50
CA THR A 167 -44.48 7.32 -17.82
C THR A 167 -43.46 7.84 -18.82
N LEU A 168 -42.37 8.44 -18.33
CA LEU A 168 -41.27 8.84 -19.22
C LEU A 168 -40.64 7.63 -19.94
N ALA A 169 -40.63 6.46 -19.31
CA ALA A 169 -40.18 5.21 -19.95
C ALA A 169 -41.03 4.84 -21.17
N ASP A 170 -42.35 5.08 -21.13
CA ASP A 170 -43.26 4.82 -22.26
C ASP A 170 -43.00 5.74 -23.45
N ILE A 171 -42.56 6.98 -23.19
CA ILE A 171 -42.19 7.94 -24.23
C ILE A 171 -40.84 7.62 -24.85
N LEU A 172 -39.87 7.24 -24.03
CA LEU A 172 -38.53 6.94 -24.50
C LEU A 172 -38.50 5.62 -25.31
N GLN A 173 -39.51 4.74 -25.19
CA GLN A 173 -39.51 3.37 -25.74
C GLN A 173 -38.28 2.53 -25.34
N ILE A 174 -37.50 2.99 -24.35
CA ILE A 174 -36.26 2.33 -23.95
C ILE A 174 -36.64 1.22 -22.98
N LYS A 175 -36.87 0.03 -23.54
CA LYS A 175 -36.74 -1.20 -22.81
C LYS A 175 -35.25 -1.42 -22.55
N PHE A 176 -34.78 -1.13 -21.35
CA PHE A 176 -33.39 -1.40 -20.95
C PHE A 176 -33.33 -2.74 -20.24
N THR A 177 -32.87 -3.75 -20.96
CA THR A 177 -32.81 -5.15 -20.55
C THR A 177 -31.46 -5.52 -19.94
N LEU A 178 -31.30 -6.76 -19.48
CA LEU A 178 -30.01 -7.24 -19.00
C LEU A 178 -28.98 -7.31 -20.15
N ASP A 179 -29.41 -7.61 -21.38
CA ASP A 179 -28.52 -7.55 -22.56
C ASP A 179 -28.02 -6.14 -22.83
N ASP A 180 -28.88 -5.13 -22.63
CA ASP A 180 -28.48 -3.73 -22.75
C ASP A 180 -27.50 -3.32 -21.64
N LEU A 181 -27.67 -3.81 -20.41
CA LEU A 181 -26.72 -3.58 -19.32
C LEU A 181 -25.35 -4.20 -19.64
N ILE A 182 -25.32 -5.44 -20.15
CA ILE A 182 -24.08 -6.11 -20.56
C ILE A 182 -23.36 -5.30 -21.64
N ALA A 183 -24.09 -4.80 -22.64
CA ALA A 183 -23.52 -3.99 -23.72
C ALA A 183 -23.08 -2.58 -23.28
N ASN A 184 -23.61 -2.08 -22.16
CA ASN A 184 -23.41 -0.72 -21.67
C ASN A 184 -22.78 -0.64 -20.28
N ASP A 185 -22.11 -1.71 -19.83
CA ASP A 185 -21.51 -1.75 -18.50
C ASP A 185 -20.51 -0.60 -18.31
N LYS A 186 -20.83 0.25 -17.32
CA LYS A 186 -20.07 1.45 -16.99
C LYS A 186 -18.64 1.13 -16.58
N LEU A 187 -18.42 0.02 -15.86
CA LEU A 187 -17.09 -0.36 -15.38
C LEU A 187 -16.14 -0.61 -16.55
N VAL A 188 -16.61 -1.34 -17.56
CA VAL A 188 -15.85 -1.67 -18.77
C VAL A 188 -15.69 -0.44 -19.66
N LYS A 189 -16.77 0.34 -19.90
CA LYS A 189 -16.74 1.48 -20.81
C LYS A 189 -15.91 2.66 -20.32
N GLU A 190 -15.95 2.93 -19.01
CA GLU A 190 -15.24 4.06 -18.40
C GLU A 190 -13.89 3.65 -17.80
N ASN A 191 -13.53 2.37 -17.86
CA ASN A 191 -12.32 1.82 -17.24
C ASN A 191 -12.21 2.18 -15.75
N LYS A 192 -13.33 2.04 -15.02
CA LYS A 192 -13.45 2.34 -13.58
C LYS A 192 -13.72 1.06 -12.79
N SER A 193 -13.24 1.01 -11.55
CA SER A 193 -13.61 -0.05 -10.60
C SER A 193 -14.86 0.33 -9.80
N LEU A 194 -15.56 -0.69 -9.26
CA LEU A 194 -16.69 -0.46 -8.35
C LEU A 194 -16.25 0.26 -7.08
N LYS A 195 -15.03 -0.03 -6.58
CA LYS A 195 -14.41 0.68 -5.46
C LYS A 195 -14.32 2.18 -5.74
N THR A 196 -13.82 2.59 -6.90
CA THR A 196 -13.71 4.02 -7.26
C THR A 196 -15.09 4.68 -7.34
N LEU A 197 -16.11 3.99 -7.86
CA LEU A 197 -17.48 4.52 -7.87
C LEU A 197 -18.06 4.68 -6.45
N ILE A 198 -17.71 3.77 -5.54
CA ILE A 198 -18.09 3.88 -4.13
C ILE A 198 -17.42 5.07 -3.46
N GLU A 199 -16.10 5.24 -3.66
CA GLU A 199 -15.34 6.40 -3.18
C GLU A 199 -15.94 7.72 -3.68
N GLU A 200 -16.29 7.80 -4.96
CA GLU A 200 -16.97 8.97 -5.55
C GLU A 200 -18.32 9.25 -4.88
N MET A 201 -19.15 8.22 -4.65
CA MET A 201 -20.44 8.38 -3.95
C MET A 201 -20.28 8.81 -2.48
N GLU A 202 -19.24 8.33 -1.81
CA GLU A 202 -18.90 8.72 -0.44
C GLU A 202 -18.55 10.20 -0.34
N ASP A 203 -17.62 10.65 -1.18
CA ASP A 203 -17.14 12.03 -1.22
C ASP A 203 -18.23 13.02 -1.65
N GLU A 204 -19.07 12.64 -2.62
CA GLU A 204 -20.08 13.54 -3.17
C GLU A 204 -21.34 13.66 -2.31
N VAL A 205 -21.77 12.57 -1.64
CA VAL A 205 -23.10 12.51 -1.02
C VAL A 205 -23.10 11.84 0.36
N LEU A 206 -22.55 10.64 0.50
CA LEU A 206 -22.79 9.81 1.69
C LEU A 206 -22.11 10.36 2.96
N ALA A 207 -20.98 11.07 2.83
CA ALA A 207 -20.32 11.73 3.96
C ALA A 207 -21.24 12.72 4.71
N ASN A 208 -22.21 13.31 4.01
CA ASN A 208 -23.16 14.28 4.57
C ASN A 208 -24.54 13.67 4.89
N ALA A 209 -24.72 12.36 4.71
CA ALA A 209 -26.02 11.70 4.84
C ALA A 209 -26.38 11.31 6.28
N GLY A 210 -25.42 11.24 7.20
CA GLY A 210 -25.66 10.89 8.62
C GLY A 210 -26.12 9.44 8.83
N VAL A 211 -25.75 8.52 7.94
CA VAL A 211 -26.12 7.10 7.96
C VAL A 211 -24.86 6.22 7.99
N ASP A 212 -24.99 4.95 8.37
CA ASP A 212 -23.91 3.96 8.17
C ASP A 212 -23.78 3.71 6.66
N VAL A 213 -22.65 4.16 6.11
CA VAL A 213 -22.33 4.11 4.68
C VAL A 213 -22.28 2.68 4.17
N PHE A 214 -21.67 1.77 4.96
CA PHE A 214 -21.62 0.35 4.63
C PHE A 214 -23.04 -0.23 4.52
N GLU A 215 -23.89 0.03 5.52
CA GLU A 215 -25.26 -0.53 5.52
C GLU A 215 -26.10 -0.04 4.35
N GLU A 216 -26.05 1.25 4.02
CA GLU A 216 -26.89 1.78 2.95
C GLU A 216 -26.39 1.38 1.56
N LEU A 217 -25.07 1.36 1.32
CA LEU A 217 -24.53 0.86 0.06
C LEU A 217 -24.76 -0.63 -0.10
N PHE A 218 -24.64 -1.42 0.97
CA PHE A 218 -24.88 -2.85 0.92
C PHE A 218 -26.33 -3.17 0.56
N LYS A 219 -27.32 -2.43 1.12
CA LYS A 219 -28.74 -2.58 0.73
C LYS A 219 -28.97 -2.29 -0.74
N LEU A 220 -28.32 -1.26 -1.30
CA LEU A 220 -28.44 -0.91 -2.72
C LEU A 220 -27.80 -1.97 -3.63
N ILE A 221 -26.60 -2.46 -3.29
CA ILE A 221 -25.93 -3.55 -4.00
C ILE A 221 -26.78 -4.81 -3.96
N PHE A 222 -27.35 -5.16 -2.81
CA PHE A 222 -28.21 -6.32 -2.64
C PHE A 222 -29.51 -6.23 -3.48
N ALA A 223 -30.17 -5.07 -3.49
CA ALA A 223 -31.34 -4.84 -4.33
C ALA A 223 -31.02 -4.92 -5.84
N LYS A 224 -29.85 -4.42 -6.23
CA LYS A 224 -29.36 -4.47 -7.61
C LYS A 224 -29.00 -5.88 -8.06
N LEU A 225 -28.30 -6.64 -7.21
CA LEU A 225 -28.02 -8.07 -7.44
C LEU A 225 -29.32 -8.83 -7.68
N TYR A 226 -30.36 -8.59 -6.86
CA TYR A 226 -31.66 -9.22 -7.08
C TYR A 226 -32.30 -8.87 -8.43
N ASP A 227 -32.25 -7.58 -8.83
CA ASP A 227 -32.83 -7.14 -10.11
C ASP A 227 -32.13 -7.77 -11.33
N GLU A 228 -30.80 -7.90 -11.27
CA GLU A 228 -29.98 -8.58 -12.28
C GLU A 228 -30.25 -10.09 -12.29
N TRP A 229 -30.20 -10.75 -11.12
CA TRP A 229 -30.47 -12.18 -10.99
C TRP A 229 -31.85 -12.53 -11.55
N TYR A 230 -32.89 -11.79 -11.14
CA TYR A 230 -34.26 -12.04 -11.57
C TYR A 230 -34.45 -11.80 -13.08
N SER A 231 -33.71 -10.84 -13.66
CA SER A 231 -33.66 -10.63 -15.11
C SER A 231 -32.93 -11.74 -15.86
N GLY A 232 -31.93 -12.36 -15.22
CA GLY A 232 -31.19 -13.49 -15.78
C GLY A 232 -31.98 -14.79 -15.89
N GLN A 233 -33.11 -14.91 -15.19
CA GLN A 233 -33.85 -16.17 -15.12
C GLN A 233 -34.77 -16.41 -16.34
N GLY A 234 -34.61 -17.56 -17.00
CA GLY A 234 -35.45 -17.99 -18.12
C GLY A 234 -35.31 -17.05 -19.34
N ASN A 235 -36.42 -16.73 -20.01
CA ASN A 235 -36.42 -15.82 -21.16
C ASN A 235 -36.39 -14.33 -20.77
N ARG A 236 -36.23 -13.99 -19.48
CA ARG A 236 -36.32 -12.61 -18.98
C ARG A 236 -35.16 -11.73 -19.41
N ARG A 237 -34.03 -12.32 -19.77
CA ARG A 237 -32.78 -11.61 -20.10
C ARG A 237 -32.98 -10.50 -21.14
N SER A 238 -33.71 -10.80 -22.21
CA SER A 238 -34.06 -9.86 -23.29
C SER A 238 -35.52 -9.39 -23.23
N THR A 239 -36.34 -9.95 -22.33
CA THR A 239 -37.77 -9.67 -22.27
C THR A 239 -38.20 -8.78 -21.10
N ARG A 240 -37.44 -8.72 -20.01
CA ARG A 240 -37.72 -7.91 -18.82
C ARG A 240 -36.88 -6.63 -18.82
N SER A 241 -37.50 -5.51 -18.46
CA SER A 241 -36.80 -4.26 -18.19
C SER A 241 -36.25 -4.27 -16.76
N LEU A 242 -35.01 -3.78 -16.60
CA LEU A 242 -34.41 -3.59 -15.28
C LEU A 242 -35.16 -2.50 -14.47
N GLU A 243 -35.39 -2.78 -13.20
CA GLU A 243 -36.11 -1.90 -12.29
C GLU A 243 -35.16 -0.98 -11.50
N PHE A 244 -33.91 -1.40 -11.24
CA PHE A 244 -32.88 -0.62 -10.54
C PHE A 244 -32.31 0.49 -11.45
N ARG A 245 -33.14 1.50 -11.74
CA ARG A 245 -32.79 2.61 -12.64
C ARG A 245 -33.68 3.82 -12.41
N ASN A 246 -33.10 5.02 -12.60
CA ASN A 246 -33.84 6.26 -12.69
C ASN A 246 -34.47 6.43 -14.09
N THR A 247 -35.76 6.14 -14.18
CA THR A 247 -36.59 6.22 -15.39
C THR A 247 -37.42 7.52 -15.47
N GLY A 248 -37.07 8.56 -14.69
CA GLY A 248 -37.71 9.88 -14.76
C GLY A 248 -38.91 10.08 -13.85
N GLN A 249 -39.12 9.16 -12.92
CA GLN A 249 -40.04 9.35 -11.80
C GLN A 249 -39.52 10.40 -10.79
N THR A 250 -40.39 10.89 -9.91
CA THR A 250 -39.97 11.75 -8.78
C THR A 250 -39.03 10.99 -7.84
N GLU A 251 -38.15 11.71 -7.13
CA GLU A 251 -37.20 11.10 -6.17
C GLU A 251 -37.89 10.21 -5.12
N SER A 252 -39.10 10.60 -4.70
CA SER A 252 -39.90 9.82 -3.75
C SER A 252 -40.47 8.53 -4.36
N ALA A 253 -40.92 8.58 -5.61
CA ALA A 253 -41.37 7.39 -6.33
C ALA A 253 -40.19 6.46 -6.63
N LEU A 254 -39.01 7.00 -6.95
CA LEU A 254 -37.78 6.22 -7.09
C LEU A 254 -37.42 5.50 -5.79
N LYS A 255 -37.43 6.21 -4.65
CA LYS A 255 -37.19 5.59 -3.34
C LYS A 255 -38.16 4.43 -3.06
N THR A 256 -39.44 4.60 -3.40
CA THR A 256 -40.45 3.54 -3.24
C THR A 256 -40.13 2.33 -4.13
N LYS A 257 -39.81 2.56 -5.40
CA LYS A 257 -39.44 1.49 -6.36
C LYS A 257 -38.21 0.69 -5.91
N ILE A 258 -37.16 1.37 -5.44
CA ILE A 258 -35.93 0.71 -4.97
C ILE A 258 -36.15 0.01 -3.63
N GLN A 259 -36.97 0.57 -2.74
CA GLN A 259 -37.39 -0.10 -1.51
C GLN A 259 -38.18 -1.38 -1.81
N ASP A 260 -39.10 -1.36 -2.78
CA ASP A 260 -39.86 -2.55 -3.20
C ASP A 260 -38.92 -3.63 -3.78
N LEU A 261 -37.90 -3.25 -4.55
CA LEU A 261 -36.87 -4.18 -5.01
C LEU A 261 -36.07 -4.79 -3.86
N PHE A 262 -35.67 -3.97 -2.89
CA PHE A 262 -34.96 -4.44 -1.71
C PHE A 262 -35.82 -5.39 -0.86
N ASP A 263 -37.12 -5.10 -0.70
CA ASP A 263 -38.05 -5.97 0.01
C ASP A 263 -38.28 -7.30 -0.72
N LYS A 264 -38.35 -7.29 -2.07
CA LYS A 264 -38.36 -8.53 -2.88
C LYS A 264 -37.06 -9.33 -2.69
N ALA A 265 -35.91 -8.66 -2.65
CA ALA A 265 -34.60 -9.29 -2.43
C ALA A 265 -34.54 -9.98 -1.06
N LYS A 266 -34.92 -9.29 0.03
CA LYS A 266 -34.98 -9.88 1.38
C LYS A 266 -35.87 -11.12 1.43
N LYS A 267 -37.04 -11.07 0.78
CA LYS A 267 -37.96 -12.20 0.73
C LYS A 267 -37.38 -13.39 -0.03
N LYS A 268 -36.61 -13.13 -1.08
CA LYS A 268 -35.97 -14.17 -1.90
C LYS A 268 -34.76 -14.78 -1.20
N TRP A 269 -34.00 -13.97 -0.48
CA TRP A 269 -32.73 -14.32 0.16
C TRP A 269 -32.77 -13.96 1.66
N PRO A 270 -33.47 -14.78 2.47
CA PRO A 270 -33.60 -14.53 3.90
C PRO A 270 -32.25 -14.69 4.63
N GLY A 271 -32.10 -14.00 5.76
CA GLY A 271 -30.94 -14.15 6.63
C GLY A 271 -29.71 -13.29 6.28
N VAL A 272 -29.81 -12.37 5.31
CA VAL A 272 -28.79 -11.33 5.07
C VAL A 272 -29.17 -10.00 5.72
N PHE A 273 -30.46 -9.66 5.71
CA PHE A 273 -31.03 -8.50 6.38
C PHE A 273 -32.29 -8.93 7.14
N SER A 274 -32.59 -8.24 8.24
CA SER A 274 -33.84 -8.43 8.99
C SER A 274 -35.06 -8.01 8.17
N GLU A 275 -36.23 -8.57 8.48
CA GLU A 275 -37.46 -8.26 7.74
C GLU A 275 -37.85 -6.78 7.83
N ASP A 276 -37.57 -6.13 8.96
CA ASP A 276 -37.85 -4.73 9.25
C ASP A 276 -36.83 -3.74 8.65
N ALA A 277 -35.70 -4.23 8.12
CA ALA A 277 -34.67 -3.39 7.52
C ALA A 277 -35.23 -2.54 6.35
N LYS A 278 -34.93 -1.24 6.34
CA LYS A 278 -35.33 -0.29 5.29
C LYS A 278 -34.17 0.57 4.82
N ILE A 279 -34.32 1.16 3.65
CA ILE A 279 -33.36 2.13 3.10
C ILE A 279 -33.59 3.49 3.79
N SER A 280 -32.58 3.90 4.56
CA SER A 280 -32.60 5.11 5.38
C SER A 280 -32.22 6.36 4.59
N LEU A 281 -31.53 6.21 3.45
CA LEU A 281 -31.18 7.32 2.56
C LEU A 281 -32.37 8.23 2.24
N THR A 282 -32.15 9.55 2.25
CA THR A 282 -33.16 10.51 1.78
C THR A 282 -33.46 10.27 0.30
N PRO A 283 -34.65 10.66 -0.21
CA PRO A 283 -34.98 10.50 -1.63
C PRO A 283 -33.92 11.10 -2.57
N SER A 284 -33.33 12.24 -2.19
CA SER A 284 -32.29 12.91 -2.96
C SER A 284 -30.96 12.15 -2.95
N HIS A 285 -30.49 11.68 -1.78
CA HIS A 285 -29.24 10.91 -1.69
C HIS A 285 -29.36 9.58 -2.43
N LEU A 286 -30.50 8.88 -2.27
CA LEU A 286 -30.78 7.64 -2.98
C LEU A 286 -30.76 7.82 -4.50
N SER A 287 -31.29 8.93 -5.01
CA SER A 287 -31.28 9.22 -6.45
C SER A 287 -29.86 9.28 -7.01
N VAL A 288 -28.92 9.89 -6.29
CA VAL A 288 -27.52 9.97 -6.73
C VAL A 288 -26.88 8.59 -6.74
N CYS A 289 -27.03 7.82 -5.65
CA CYS A 289 -26.46 6.47 -5.59
C CYS A 289 -27.02 5.53 -6.67
N VAL A 290 -28.33 5.60 -6.95
CA VAL A 290 -28.95 4.80 -8.02
C VAL A 290 -28.41 5.24 -9.39
N SER A 291 -28.28 6.54 -9.65
CA SER A 291 -27.71 7.03 -10.91
C SER A 291 -26.26 6.61 -11.12
N SER A 292 -25.47 6.49 -10.06
CA SER A 292 -24.09 5.99 -10.14
C SER A 292 -24.02 4.48 -10.43
N LEU A 293 -24.98 3.70 -9.92
CA LEU A 293 -24.98 2.24 -9.99
C LEU A 293 -25.87 1.65 -11.12
N GLU A 294 -26.80 2.42 -11.72
CA GLU A 294 -27.81 1.87 -12.65
C GLU A 294 -27.22 1.18 -13.89
N ASN A 295 -26.09 1.66 -14.40
CA ASN A 295 -25.39 1.08 -15.57
C ASN A 295 -24.15 0.25 -15.20
N VAL A 296 -23.96 -0.05 -13.92
CA VAL A 296 -22.90 -0.96 -13.46
C VAL A 296 -23.43 -2.39 -13.55
N LYS A 297 -22.70 -3.34 -14.12
CA LYS A 297 -23.07 -4.76 -14.00
C LYS A 297 -22.42 -5.37 -12.77
N LEU A 298 -23.19 -6.10 -11.96
CA LEU A 298 -22.66 -6.77 -10.76
C LEU A 298 -22.56 -8.28 -10.96
N PHE A 299 -23.62 -8.94 -11.46
CA PHE A 299 -23.55 -10.36 -11.77
C PHE A 299 -22.57 -10.63 -12.91
N ASN A 300 -21.72 -11.65 -12.75
CA ASN A 300 -20.73 -12.05 -13.76
C ASN A 300 -19.68 -10.97 -14.09
N SER A 301 -19.62 -9.89 -13.32
CA SER A 301 -18.35 -9.18 -13.15
C SER A 301 -17.44 -10.15 -12.40
N ASN A 302 -16.14 -10.17 -12.69
CA ASN A 302 -15.20 -10.97 -11.90
C ASN A 302 -15.55 -10.77 -10.41
N LEU A 303 -15.72 -11.83 -9.61
CA LEU A 303 -16.10 -11.69 -8.18
C LEU A 303 -15.20 -10.67 -7.49
N ASP A 304 -13.95 -10.57 -7.96
CA ASP A 304 -12.99 -9.53 -7.65
C ASP A 304 -13.56 -8.10 -7.62
N VAL A 305 -14.46 -7.72 -8.53
CA VAL A 305 -15.07 -6.38 -8.61
C VAL A 305 -15.99 -6.12 -7.42
N ILE A 306 -16.82 -7.11 -7.06
CA ILE A 306 -17.74 -7.02 -5.93
C ILE A 306 -16.97 -7.17 -4.61
N ASP A 307 -16.03 -8.12 -4.58
CA ASP A 307 -15.25 -8.45 -3.40
C ASP A 307 -14.30 -7.32 -3.01
N GLU A 308 -13.66 -6.65 -3.98
CA GLU A 308 -12.83 -5.47 -3.73
C GLU A 308 -13.64 -4.29 -3.17
N ALA A 309 -14.87 -4.11 -3.66
CA ALA A 309 -15.80 -3.11 -3.16
C ALA A 309 -16.24 -3.41 -1.71
N PHE A 310 -16.59 -4.66 -1.39
CA PHE A 310 -16.96 -5.04 -0.02
C PHE A 310 -15.76 -5.02 0.93
N GLU A 311 -14.58 -5.44 0.46
CA GLU A 311 -13.33 -5.32 1.21
C GLU A 311 -13.07 -3.87 1.61
N TYR A 312 -13.20 -2.93 0.66
CA TYR A 312 -13.07 -1.50 0.94
C TYR A 312 -14.06 -1.04 2.02
N LEU A 313 -15.35 -1.37 1.86
CA LEU A 313 -16.40 -0.94 2.78
C LEU A 313 -16.25 -1.52 4.20
N ILE A 314 -15.84 -2.79 4.32
CA ILE A 314 -15.62 -3.44 5.63
C ILE A 314 -14.45 -2.76 6.36
N ASN A 315 -13.34 -2.51 5.67
CA ASN A 315 -12.13 -1.94 6.26
C ASN A 315 -12.32 -0.49 6.76
N GLN A 316 -13.11 0.33 6.07
CA GLN A 316 -13.43 1.69 6.53
C GLN A 316 -14.22 1.69 7.86
N SER A 317 -15.15 0.74 8.00
CA SER A 317 -15.96 0.61 9.21
C SER A 317 -15.18 -0.04 10.37
N SER A 318 -14.18 -0.86 10.06
CA SER A 318 -13.36 -1.62 11.00
C SER A 318 -11.93 -1.06 11.03
N LYS A 319 -11.72 0.12 11.63
CA LYS A 319 -10.40 0.73 11.79
C LYS A 319 -9.39 -0.25 12.39
N GLY A 320 -8.56 -0.92 11.58
CA GLY A 320 -7.24 -1.53 11.86
C GLY A 320 -6.98 -2.40 13.11
N GLU A 321 -7.89 -2.48 14.09
CA GLU A 321 -7.64 -3.01 15.43
C GLU A 321 -7.85 -4.52 15.52
N LYS A 322 -8.59 -5.13 14.59
CA LYS A 322 -8.94 -6.56 14.63
C LYS A 322 -7.92 -7.49 13.95
N GLY A 323 -6.96 -6.96 13.19
CA GLY A 323 -5.96 -7.77 12.48
C GLY A 323 -6.54 -8.70 11.39
N GLN A 324 -7.74 -8.36 10.89
CA GLN A 324 -8.43 -9.07 9.81
C GLN A 324 -7.95 -8.51 8.47
N PHE A 325 -7.52 -9.40 7.57
CA PHE A 325 -7.04 -9.02 6.23
C PHE A 325 -7.67 -9.96 5.21
N PHE A 326 -8.13 -9.39 4.09
CA PHE A 326 -8.64 -10.21 3.00
C PHE A 326 -7.49 -10.91 2.27
N THR A 327 -7.71 -12.17 1.93
CA THR A 327 -6.76 -12.96 1.14
C THR A 327 -6.87 -12.56 -0.32
N PRO A 328 -5.75 -12.18 -0.98
CA PRO A 328 -5.78 -11.89 -2.42
C PRO A 328 -6.23 -13.12 -3.22
N ARG A 329 -7.00 -12.87 -4.29
CA ARG A 329 -7.68 -13.89 -5.10
C ARG A 329 -6.72 -14.87 -5.74
N TYR A 330 -5.61 -14.34 -6.26
CA TYR A 330 -4.57 -15.18 -6.83
C TYR A 330 -3.89 -16.10 -5.78
N VAL A 331 -3.89 -15.75 -4.50
CA VAL A 331 -3.44 -16.66 -3.43
C VAL A 331 -4.50 -17.72 -3.14
N ILE A 332 -5.78 -17.33 -3.12
CA ILE A 332 -6.91 -18.27 -2.95
C ILE A 332 -6.91 -19.32 -4.07
N ASP A 333 -6.84 -18.88 -5.33
CA ASP A 333 -6.85 -19.78 -6.50
C ASP A 333 -5.66 -20.73 -6.51
N MET A 334 -4.48 -20.26 -6.10
CA MET A 334 -3.31 -21.12 -5.90
C MET A 334 -3.61 -22.22 -4.88
N CYS A 335 -4.15 -21.88 -3.70
CA CYS A 335 -4.51 -22.87 -2.67
C CYS A 335 -5.55 -23.86 -3.18
N VAL A 336 -6.60 -23.39 -3.86
CA VAL A 336 -7.67 -24.24 -4.42
C VAL A 336 -7.09 -25.20 -5.47
N LYS A 337 -6.25 -24.72 -6.40
CA LYS A 337 -5.57 -25.55 -7.40
C LYS A 337 -4.67 -26.61 -6.75
N MET A 338 -3.88 -26.22 -5.74
CA MET A 338 -2.96 -27.13 -5.06
C MET A 338 -3.68 -28.16 -4.18
N LEU A 339 -4.82 -27.83 -3.57
CA LEU A 339 -5.61 -28.81 -2.81
C LEU A 339 -6.56 -29.62 -3.69
N ASN A 340 -6.88 -29.20 -4.90
CA ASN A 340 -7.74 -29.95 -5.83
C ASN A 340 -9.04 -30.50 -5.21
N PRO A 341 -9.97 -29.66 -4.71
CA PRO A 341 -11.27 -30.10 -4.18
C PRO A 341 -12.10 -30.93 -5.17
N GLN A 342 -12.82 -31.94 -4.66
CA GLN A 342 -13.74 -32.80 -5.43
C GLN A 342 -15.19 -32.71 -4.93
N GLU A 343 -16.16 -33.12 -5.76
CA GLU A 343 -17.62 -33.02 -5.49
C GLU A 343 -18.08 -33.80 -4.24
N ASP A 344 -17.44 -34.90 -3.87
CA ASP A 344 -17.85 -35.73 -2.73
C ASP A 344 -17.30 -35.24 -1.37
N GLU A 345 -16.34 -34.32 -1.41
CA GLU A 345 -15.55 -33.84 -0.27
C GLU A 345 -16.22 -32.68 0.48
N TYR A 346 -16.09 -32.66 1.81
CA TYR A 346 -16.55 -31.55 2.64
C TYR A 346 -15.47 -30.48 2.82
N MET A 347 -15.80 -29.23 2.52
CA MET A 347 -14.90 -28.09 2.62
C MET A 347 -15.37 -27.11 3.70
N ILE A 348 -14.42 -26.54 4.47
CA ILE A 348 -14.70 -25.45 5.40
C ILE A 348 -13.61 -24.36 5.38
N ASP A 349 -14.06 -23.12 5.57
CA ASP A 349 -13.22 -22.01 6.04
C ASP A 349 -13.64 -21.58 7.45
N THR A 350 -12.69 -21.60 8.38
CA THR A 350 -12.91 -21.33 9.81
C THR A 350 -12.67 -19.87 10.21
N ALA A 351 -12.22 -19.04 9.27
CA ALA A 351 -11.99 -17.61 9.44
C ALA A 351 -12.34 -16.91 8.11
N ALA A 352 -13.59 -17.08 7.70
CA ALA A 352 -13.98 -16.95 6.31
C ALA A 352 -13.98 -15.53 5.76
N GLY A 353 -14.11 -14.51 6.60
CA GLY A 353 -14.30 -13.13 6.15
C GLY A 353 -15.45 -13.04 5.14
N SER A 354 -15.16 -12.61 3.92
CA SER A 354 -16.10 -12.58 2.79
C SER A 354 -16.30 -13.92 2.06
N SER A 355 -15.80 -15.03 2.60
CA SER A 355 -15.88 -16.37 1.99
C SER A 355 -15.16 -16.53 0.65
N GLY A 356 -13.99 -15.91 0.50
CA GLY A 356 -13.17 -16.06 -0.71
C GLY A 356 -12.77 -17.52 -1.00
N PHE A 357 -12.27 -18.27 -0.01
CA PHE A 357 -11.93 -19.68 -0.20
C PHE A 357 -13.15 -20.56 -0.56
N PRO A 358 -14.29 -20.48 0.15
CA PRO A 358 -15.51 -21.18 -0.22
C PRO A 358 -15.95 -20.90 -1.67
N VAL A 359 -16.06 -19.64 -2.07
CA VAL A 359 -16.54 -19.27 -3.41
C VAL A 359 -15.65 -19.83 -4.52
N HIS A 360 -14.32 -19.70 -4.39
CA HIS A 360 -13.40 -20.21 -5.41
C HIS A 360 -13.36 -21.75 -5.44
N THR A 361 -13.58 -22.41 -4.30
CA THR A 361 -13.76 -23.87 -4.24
C THR A 361 -15.03 -24.31 -4.97
N ILE A 362 -16.15 -23.61 -4.74
CA ILE A 362 -17.41 -23.87 -5.45
C ILE A 362 -17.20 -23.77 -6.96
N PHE A 363 -16.52 -22.72 -7.40
CA PHE A 363 -16.28 -22.51 -8.83
C PHE A 363 -15.37 -23.56 -9.44
N HIS A 364 -14.36 -24.02 -8.70
CA HIS A 364 -13.49 -25.11 -9.12
C HIS A 364 -14.29 -26.40 -9.32
N VAL A 365 -15.07 -26.83 -8.32
CA VAL A 365 -15.84 -28.07 -8.36
C VAL A 365 -16.98 -28.00 -9.38
N TRP A 366 -17.66 -26.86 -9.50
CA TRP A 366 -18.68 -26.68 -10.54
C TRP A 366 -18.12 -26.84 -11.95
N ARG A 367 -16.91 -26.34 -12.23
CA ARG A 367 -16.28 -26.55 -13.54
C ARG A 367 -16.03 -28.04 -13.80
N GLN A 368 -15.60 -28.79 -12.79
CA GLN A 368 -15.45 -30.25 -12.90
C GLN A 368 -16.81 -30.93 -13.16
N ILE A 369 -17.85 -30.59 -12.39
CA ILE A 369 -19.21 -31.16 -12.56
C ILE A 369 -19.77 -30.86 -13.96
N LEU A 370 -19.64 -29.62 -14.44
CA LEU A 370 -20.12 -29.25 -15.78
C LEU A 370 -19.37 -30.00 -16.87
N GLU A 371 -18.04 -30.11 -16.75
CA GLU A 371 -17.23 -30.87 -17.69
C GLU A 371 -17.64 -32.36 -17.70
N ASP A 372 -17.91 -32.95 -16.53
CA ASP A 372 -18.41 -34.32 -16.40
C ASP A 372 -19.82 -34.52 -16.99
N GLU A 373 -20.66 -33.48 -16.95
CA GLU A 373 -21.97 -33.46 -17.59
C GLU A 373 -21.90 -33.11 -19.10
N GLY A 374 -20.72 -32.81 -19.63
CA GLY A 374 -20.54 -32.37 -21.02
C GLY A 374 -21.12 -30.99 -21.32
N LEU A 375 -21.24 -30.14 -20.29
CA LEU A 375 -21.72 -28.76 -20.38
C LEU A 375 -20.53 -27.79 -20.43
N GLU A 376 -20.57 -26.83 -21.36
CA GLU A 376 -19.58 -25.76 -21.39
C GLU A 376 -19.91 -24.67 -20.36
N ALA A 377 -18.90 -24.24 -19.60
CA ALA A 377 -19.02 -23.08 -18.73
C ALA A 377 -19.17 -21.81 -19.58
N SER A 378 -20.37 -21.24 -19.62
CA SER A 378 -20.63 -20.02 -20.38
C SER A 378 -19.93 -18.80 -19.79
N HIS A 379 -19.86 -17.73 -20.58
CA HIS A 379 -19.42 -16.42 -20.10
C HIS A 379 -20.36 -15.80 -19.05
N LEU A 380 -21.50 -16.43 -18.71
CA LEU A 380 -22.44 -16.04 -17.65
C LEU A 380 -22.47 -17.07 -16.50
N PHE A 381 -21.31 -17.67 -16.23
CA PHE A 381 -21.14 -18.81 -15.35
C PHE A 381 -21.87 -18.70 -14.02
N SER A 382 -21.97 -17.53 -13.37
CA SER A 382 -22.67 -17.39 -12.09
C SER A 382 -24.17 -17.05 -12.19
N LEU A 383 -24.66 -16.58 -13.34
CA LEU A 383 -26.05 -16.12 -13.52
C LEU A 383 -26.99 -17.24 -14.01
N GLU A 384 -26.44 -18.19 -14.76
CA GLU A 384 -27.21 -19.30 -15.33
C GLU A 384 -27.67 -20.29 -14.27
N GLU A 385 -28.83 -20.90 -14.50
CA GLU A 385 -29.33 -21.96 -13.63
C GLU A 385 -28.33 -23.11 -13.61
N LYS A 386 -27.91 -23.49 -12.40
CA LYS A 386 -26.96 -24.58 -12.19
C LYS A 386 -27.67 -25.94 -12.20
N PRO A 387 -27.00 -26.99 -12.71
CA PRO A 387 -27.46 -28.36 -12.55
C PRO A 387 -27.71 -28.70 -11.07
N PRO A 388 -28.64 -29.63 -10.77
CA PRO A 388 -28.91 -30.06 -9.40
C PRO A 388 -27.65 -30.47 -8.63
N ARG A 389 -26.72 -31.20 -9.26
CA ARG A 389 -25.43 -31.61 -8.65
C ARG A 389 -24.62 -30.44 -8.12
N CYS A 390 -24.52 -29.36 -8.89
CA CYS A 390 -23.85 -28.14 -8.48
C CYS A 390 -24.51 -27.48 -7.25
N LYS A 391 -25.85 -27.47 -7.19
CA LYS A 391 -26.60 -26.91 -6.04
C LYS A 391 -26.42 -27.80 -4.80
N GLU A 392 -26.59 -29.12 -4.95
CA GLU A 392 -26.43 -30.10 -3.87
C GLU A 392 -25.04 -30.06 -3.23
N TYR A 393 -23.98 -29.92 -4.03
CA TYR A 393 -22.61 -29.73 -3.52
C TYR A 393 -22.53 -28.52 -2.59
N VAL A 394 -23.06 -27.38 -3.02
CA VAL A 394 -22.98 -26.13 -2.25
C VAL A 394 -23.81 -26.22 -0.97
N GLU A 395 -25.05 -26.74 -1.05
CA GLU A 395 -25.94 -26.88 0.11
C GLU A 395 -25.41 -27.83 1.18
N GLU A 396 -24.75 -28.92 0.78
CA GLU A 396 -24.45 -30.00 1.71
C GLU A 396 -22.96 -30.09 2.08
N LYS A 397 -22.04 -29.53 1.27
CA LYS A 397 -20.60 -29.80 1.40
C LYS A 397 -19.73 -28.60 1.72
N VAL A 398 -20.16 -27.38 1.45
CA VAL A 398 -19.34 -26.17 1.62
C VAL A 398 -19.79 -25.37 2.84
N PHE A 399 -18.87 -25.09 3.77
CA PHE A 399 -19.14 -24.42 5.03
C PHE A 399 -18.21 -23.23 5.26
N ALA A 400 -18.68 -22.24 6.01
CA ALA A 400 -17.89 -21.08 6.40
C ALA A 400 -18.27 -20.59 7.80
N ILE A 401 -17.29 -20.19 8.59
CA ILE A 401 -17.49 -19.59 9.91
C ILE A 401 -16.71 -18.28 9.99
N ASP A 402 -17.36 -17.22 10.47
CA ASP A 402 -16.68 -16.00 10.88
C ASP A 402 -17.36 -15.41 12.13
N PHE A 403 -16.59 -14.65 12.91
CA PHE A 403 -17.07 -14.00 14.14
C PHE A 403 -17.60 -12.59 13.89
N ASP A 404 -17.32 -11.98 12.74
CA ASP A 404 -17.80 -10.64 12.40
C ASP A 404 -19.08 -10.71 11.55
N GLU A 405 -20.19 -10.26 12.11
CA GLU A 405 -21.50 -10.30 11.46
C GLU A 405 -21.54 -9.56 10.10
N LYS A 406 -20.82 -8.44 9.95
CA LYS A 406 -20.77 -7.71 8.67
C LYS A 406 -20.07 -8.57 7.61
N ALA A 407 -18.98 -9.22 7.98
CA ALA A 407 -18.28 -10.16 7.10
C ALA A 407 -19.17 -11.37 6.74
N VAL A 408 -19.87 -11.96 7.72
CA VAL A 408 -20.81 -13.06 7.50
C VAL A 408 -21.93 -12.68 6.52
N ARG A 409 -22.52 -11.48 6.64
CA ARG A 409 -23.56 -11.03 5.71
C ARG A 409 -23.03 -10.84 4.29
N VAL A 410 -21.81 -10.33 4.15
CA VAL A 410 -21.12 -10.24 2.84
C VAL A 410 -20.84 -11.63 2.28
N ALA A 411 -20.26 -12.53 3.07
CA ALA A 411 -20.02 -13.92 2.70
C ALA A 411 -21.29 -14.63 2.23
N ARG A 412 -22.41 -14.48 2.97
CA ARG A 412 -23.71 -15.00 2.57
C ARG A 412 -24.14 -14.42 1.21
N THR A 413 -23.97 -13.12 1.01
CA THR A 413 -24.31 -12.46 -0.26
C THR A 413 -23.46 -12.93 -1.44
N LEU A 414 -22.17 -13.17 -1.22
CA LEU A 414 -21.27 -13.68 -2.26
C LEU A 414 -21.56 -15.15 -2.57
N ASN A 415 -21.86 -15.95 -1.55
CA ASN A 415 -22.28 -17.32 -1.76
C ASN A 415 -23.66 -17.44 -2.44
N LEU A 416 -24.53 -16.41 -2.37
CA LEU A 416 -25.76 -16.36 -3.18
C LEU A 416 -25.46 -16.31 -4.68
N ILE A 417 -24.38 -15.63 -5.08
CA ILE A 417 -23.91 -15.61 -6.48
C ILE A 417 -23.47 -17.02 -6.89
N ALA A 418 -22.97 -17.80 -5.92
CA ALA A 418 -22.63 -19.20 -6.06
C ALA A 418 -23.80 -20.16 -5.75
N GLY A 419 -25.07 -19.71 -5.81
CA GLY A 419 -26.26 -20.56 -5.64
C GLY A 419 -26.97 -20.38 -4.29
N ASP A 420 -27.30 -21.46 -3.60
CA ASP A 420 -27.93 -21.47 -2.26
C ASP A 420 -26.93 -21.28 -1.10
N GLY A 421 -25.62 -21.20 -1.39
CA GLY A 421 -24.51 -21.40 -0.45
C GLY A 421 -24.40 -20.43 0.72
N GLN A 422 -25.36 -19.52 0.87
CA GLN A 422 -25.51 -18.72 2.07
C GLN A 422 -25.87 -19.58 3.30
N THR A 423 -26.54 -20.72 3.13
CA THR A 423 -27.14 -21.49 4.24
C THR A 423 -26.10 -21.99 5.23
N ASN A 424 -24.89 -22.34 4.77
CA ASN A 424 -23.82 -22.92 5.58
C ASN A 424 -22.76 -21.91 6.04
N VAL A 425 -23.02 -20.60 5.87
CA VAL A 425 -22.17 -19.52 6.39
C VAL A 425 -22.73 -19.10 7.75
N LEU A 426 -21.95 -19.32 8.81
CA LEU A 426 -22.39 -19.20 10.21
C LEU A 426 -21.65 -18.09 10.95
N HIS A 427 -22.41 -17.31 11.73
CA HIS A 427 -21.86 -16.31 12.65
C HIS A 427 -21.50 -16.96 13.99
N LEU A 428 -20.25 -17.41 14.14
CA LEU A 428 -19.75 -18.10 15.33
C LEU A 428 -18.29 -17.73 15.60
N ASN A 429 -17.87 -17.77 16.87
CA ASN A 429 -16.46 -17.66 17.22
C ASN A 429 -15.80 -19.05 17.15
N THR A 430 -14.97 -19.29 16.13
CA THR A 430 -14.28 -20.57 15.93
C THR A 430 -13.43 -21.00 17.13
N LEU A 431 -12.77 -20.05 17.80
CA LEU A 431 -11.87 -20.36 18.92
C LEU A 431 -12.61 -20.58 20.24
N ASP A 432 -13.80 -19.98 20.41
CA ASP A 432 -14.59 -20.06 21.66
C ASP A 432 -15.84 -20.94 21.50
N TYR A 433 -15.61 -22.20 21.16
CA TYR A 433 -16.67 -23.14 20.82
C TYR A 433 -17.52 -23.62 22.01
N GLU A 434 -17.08 -23.39 23.25
CA GLU A 434 -17.88 -23.73 24.44
C GLU A 434 -19.12 -22.84 24.58
N LEU A 435 -19.08 -21.62 24.05
CA LEU A 435 -20.21 -20.69 24.10
C LEU A 435 -21.19 -20.84 22.93
N TRP A 436 -20.95 -21.80 22.02
CA TRP A 436 -21.83 -21.99 20.87
C TRP A 436 -23.25 -22.37 21.29
N ASP A 437 -23.42 -23.18 22.34
CA ASP A 437 -24.76 -23.52 22.84
C ASP A 437 -25.51 -22.29 23.39
N GLU A 438 -24.80 -21.30 23.94
CA GLU A 438 -25.41 -20.04 24.42
C GLU A 438 -25.81 -19.13 23.25
N VAL A 439 -24.95 -19.03 22.23
CA VAL A 439 -25.21 -18.21 21.04
C VAL A 439 -26.34 -18.80 20.19
N THR A 440 -26.33 -20.11 19.98
CA THR A 440 -27.29 -20.81 19.12
C THR A 440 -28.71 -20.91 19.71
N GLN A 441 -28.88 -20.61 21.00
CA GLN A 441 -30.20 -20.54 21.64
C GLN A 441 -30.89 -19.17 21.46
N GLN A 442 -30.20 -18.17 20.94
CA GLN A 442 -30.78 -16.86 20.67
C GLN A 442 -31.73 -16.96 19.46
N GLU A 443 -32.97 -16.51 19.62
CA GLU A 443 -34.03 -16.61 18.60
C GLU A 443 -33.59 -15.98 17.27
N GLU A 444 -33.02 -14.77 17.32
CA GLU A 444 -32.50 -14.06 16.14
C GLU A 444 -31.40 -14.83 15.40
N TRP A 445 -30.58 -15.60 16.13
CA TRP A 445 -29.53 -16.42 15.53
C TRP A 445 -30.11 -17.71 14.94
N ASP A 446 -30.99 -18.39 15.67
CA ASP A 446 -31.62 -19.64 15.23
C ASP A 446 -32.41 -19.43 13.93
N ASP A 447 -33.20 -18.35 13.85
CA ASP A 447 -33.99 -17.99 12.66
C ASP A 447 -33.15 -17.88 11.37
N VAL A 448 -31.87 -17.52 11.48
CA VAL A 448 -30.99 -17.26 10.35
C VAL A 448 -30.06 -18.44 10.03
N TYR A 449 -29.53 -19.11 11.05
CA TYR A 449 -28.40 -20.03 10.93
C TYR A 449 -28.73 -21.49 11.27
N HIS A 450 -29.94 -21.80 11.76
CA HIS A 450 -30.32 -23.13 12.26
C HIS A 450 -30.01 -24.26 11.27
N GLU A 451 -30.42 -24.13 10.00
CA GLU A 451 -30.26 -25.20 9.02
C GLU A 451 -28.79 -25.53 8.72
N GLY A 452 -27.96 -24.50 8.52
CA GLY A 452 -26.53 -24.67 8.33
C GLY A 452 -25.86 -25.27 9.56
N PHE A 453 -26.24 -24.82 10.75
CA PHE A 453 -25.71 -25.37 12.01
C PHE A 453 -26.13 -26.82 12.24
N ARG A 454 -27.37 -27.18 11.88
CA ARG A 454 -27.86 -28.55 11.92
C ARG A 454 -27.03 -29.46 11.02
N ARG A 455 -26.64 -29.01 9.82
CA ARG A 455 -25.74 -29.74 8.93
C ARG A 455 -24.33 -29.83 9.52
N LEU A 456 -23.76 -28.73 10.00
CA LEU A 456 -22.43 -28.70 10.62
C LEU A 456 -22.34 -29.69 11.80
N LYS A 457 -23.35 -29.74 12.67
CA LYS A 457 -23.40 -30.68 13.82
C LYS A 457 -23.32 -32.14 13.43
N LYS A 458 -23.76 -32.52 12.22
CA LYS A 458 -23.69 -33.90 11.71
C LYS A 458 -22.27 -34.31 11.35
N LEU A 459 -21.36 -33.36 11.13
CA LEU A 459 -19.96 -33.60 10.79
C LEU A 459 -19.06 -33.83 12.02
N ARG A 460 -19.62 -33.79 13.24
CA ARG A 460 -18.89 -34.15 14.45
C ARG A 460 -18.58 -35.65 14.50
N PRO A 461 -17.49 -36.06 15.18
CA PRO A 461 -17.27 -37.46 15.50
C PRO A 461 -18.48 -38.08 16.19
N LYS A 462 -18.83 -39.31 15.82
CA LYS A 462 -20.00 -40.01 16.36
C LYS A 462 -19.90 -40.11 17.89
N GLY A 463 -20.91 -39.59 18.59
CA GLY A 463 -20.99 -39.64 20.05
C GLY A 463 -20.22 -38.53 20.78
N SER A 464 -19.54 -37.61 20.08
CA SER A 464 -18.93 -36.45 20.73
C SER A 464 -20.00 -35.44 21.20
N PRO A 465 -19.99 -35.04 22.48
CA PRO A 465 -20.92 -34.05 23.00
C PRO A 465 -20.49 -32.60 22.69
N ASP A 466 -19.19 -32.33 22.49
CA ASP A 466 -18.66 -30.98 22.30
C ASP A 466 -18.53 -30.58 20.81
N TYR A 467 -18.04 -29.36 20.57
CA TYR A 467 -17.77 -28.81 19.23
C TYR A 467 -16.27 -28.72 18.94
N ARG A 468 -15.45 -29.57 19.58
CA ARG A 468 -13.99 -29.52 19.40
C ARG A 468 -13.57 -30.06 18.02
N GLU A 469 -14.06 -31.22 17.65
CA GLU A 469 -13.60 -31.94 16.47
C GLU A 469 -14.70 -32.04 15.41
N PHE A 470 -14.28 -32.00 14.14
CA PHE A 470 -15.14 -32.21 12.97
C PHE A 470 -14.45 -33.14 11.95
N GLN A 471 -15.16 -33.49 10.87
CA GLN A 471 -14.71 -34.47 9.88
C GLN A 471 -14.68 -33.87 8.46
N PHE A 472 -13.98 -32.74 8.28
CA PHE A 472 -13.82 -32.10 6.97
C PHE A 472 -12.69 -32.74 6.15
N ASP A 473 -12.89 -32.85 4.85
CA ASP A 473 -11.90 -33.28 3.86
C ASP A 473 -10.87 -32.18 3.58
N ILE A 474 -11.36 -30.94 3.45
CA ILE A 474 -10.60 -29.78 3.02
C ILE A 474 -10.83 -28.64 3.98
N LEU A 475 -9.74 -28.00 4.41
CA LEU A 475 -9.80 -26.76 5.16
C LEU A 475 -8.90 -25.71 4.51
N MET A 476 -9.47 -24.54 4.21
CA MET A 476 -8.68 -23.40 3.77
C MET A 476 -9.01 -22.21 4.65
N ALA A 477 -7.99 -21.56 5.20
CA ALA A 477 -8.21 -20.45 6.13
C ALA A 477 -7.09 -19.41 6.06
N ASN A 478 -7.47 -18.16 6.30
CA ASN A 478 -6.55 -17.06 6.58
C ASN A 478 -6.88 -16.46 7.97
N PRO A 479 -6.39 -17.07 9.06
CA PRO A 479 -6.66 -16.58 10.41
C PRO A 479 -6.08 -15.17 10.68
N PRO A 480 -6.64 -14.42 11.65
CA PRO A 480 -6.12 -13.10 11.99
C PRO A 480 -4.66 -13.16 12.51
N PHE A 481 -3.78 -12.34 11.92
CA PHE A 481 -2.34 -12.33 12.21
C PHE A 481 -1.96 -11.55 13.47
N ALA A 482 -2.87 -10.72 13.98
CA ALA A 482 -2.62 -9.83 15.10
C ALA A 482 -3.67 -10.01 16.21
N GLY A 483 -3.22 -9.76 17.44
CA GLY A 483 -4.02 -9.90 18.65
C GLY A 483 -3.71 -11.18 19.43
N ASP A 484 -3.59 -11.01 20.74
CA ASP A 484 -3.44 -12.10 21.69
C ASP A 484 -4.79 -12.42 22.35
N ILE A 485 -5.11 -13.70 22.49
CA ILE A 485 -6.16 -14.18 23.42
C ILE A 485 -5.58 -14.15 24.83
N LYS A 486 -6.34 -13.61 25.79
CA LYS A 486 -5.91 -13.49 27.21
C LYS A 486 -6.81 -14.29 28.15
N GLU A 487 -7.98 -14.70 27.66
CA GLU A 487 -9.01 -15.42 28.38
C GLU A 487 -8.54 -16.85 28.70
N GLN A 488 -8.18 -17.10 29.96
CA GLN A 488 -7.63 -18.39 30.39
C GLN A 488 -8.56 -19.58 30.15
N ARG A 489 -9.89 -19.37 30.18
CA ARG A 489 -10.88 -20.40 29.84
C ARG A 489 -10.67 -20.94 28.42
N MET A 490 -10.43 -20.04 27.45
CA MET A 490 -10.17 -20.42 26.06
C MET A 490 -8.78 -21.04 25.90
N ILE A 491 -7.75 -20.40 26.46
CA ILE A 491 -6.35 -20.84 26.37
C ILE A 491 -6.17 -22.28 26.86
N ALA A 492 -6.82 -22.65 27.97
CA ALA A 492 -6.69 -23.97 28.58
C ALA A 492 -7.27 -25.14 27.75
N ARG A 493 -7.86 -24.85 26.58
CA ARG A 493 -8.42 -25.86 25.66
C ARG A 493 -7.47 -26.30 24.55
N TYR A 494 -6.35 -25.60 24.37
CA TYR A 494 -5.44 -25.80 23.24
C TYR A 494 -4.05 -26.22 23.73
N ASP A 495 -3.57 -27.38 23.29
CA ASP A 495 -2.24 -27.91 23.65
C ASP A 495 -1.09 -26.99 23.22
N LEU A 496 -1.21 -26.30 22.09
CA LEU A 496 -0.23 -25.30 21.63
C LEU A 496 -0.10 -24.10 22.58
N ALA A 497 -1.09 -23.88 23.46
CA ALA A 497 -1.02 -22.87 24.51
C ALA A 497 -0.26 -23.32 25.77
N LYS A 498 0.24 -24.56 25.79
CA LYS A 498 0.95 -25.13 26.93
C LYS A 498 2.46 -24.95 26.78
N LYS A 499 3.09 -24.47 27.85
CA LYS A 499 4.55 -24.40 27.96
C LYS A 499 5.17 -25.79 28.08
N PRO A 500 6.46 -25.96 27.73
CA PRO A 500 7.20 -27.21 27.97
C PRO A 500 7.19 -27.67 29.44
N ASN A 501 7.02 -26.76 30.39
CA ASN A 501 6.92 -27.07 31.82
C ASN A 501 5.49 -27.48 32.28
N GLY A 502 4.55 -27.59 31.35
CA GLY A 502 3.18 -28.02 31.59
C GLY A 502 2.20 -26.92 32.05
N LYS A 503 2.66 -25.68 32.26
CA LYS A 503 1.79 -24.54 32.59
C LYS A 503 1.20 -23.89 31.34
N TRP A 504 0.01 -23.30 31.47
CA TRP A 504 -0.62 -22.53 30.40
C TRP A 504 0.05 -21.17 30.20
N GLU A 505 0.07 -20.70 28.96
CA GLU A 505 0.47 -19.34 28.63
C GLU A 505 -0.53 -18.31 29.18
N THR A 506 -0.04 -17.12 29.53
CA THR A 506 -0.92 -16.02 29.99
C THR A 506 -1.60 -15.29 28.83
N LYS A 507 -1.00 -15.39 27.64
CA LYS A 507 -1.50 -14.82 26.39
C LYS A 507 -0.96 -15.62 25.21
N VAL A 508 -1.77 -15.86 24.20
CA VAL A 508 -1.38 -16.64 23.01
C VAL A 508 -1.90 -15.94 21.76
N GLY A 509 -1.08 -15.91 20.70
CA GLY A 509 -1.49 -15.37 19.41
C GLY A 509 -2.67 -16.17 18.83
N ARG A 510 -3.65 -15.46 18.26
CA ARG A 510 -4.84 -16.09 17.66
C ARG A 510 -4.46 -17.11 16.58
N ASP A 511 -3.52 -16.74 15.72
CA ASP A 511 -2.96 -17.57 14.64
C ASP A 511 -2.48 -18.94 15.16
N ILE A 512 -1.83 -18.99 16.33
CA ILE A 512 -1.36 -20.24 16.95
C ILE A 512 -2.53 -21.16 17.33
N LEU A 513 -3.58 -20.62 17.95
CA LEU A 513 -4.75 -21.42 18.36
C LEU A 513 -5.54 -21.91 17.15
N PHE A 514 -5.61 -21.10 16.08
CA PHE A 514 -6.22 -21.50 14.82
C PHE A 514 -5.50 -22.67 14.15
N ILE A 515 -4.17 -22.80 14.27
CA ILE A 515 -3.44 -23.97 13.76
C ILE A 515 -4.00 -25.26 14.37
N GLU A 516 -4.06 -25.34 15.70
CA GLU A 516 -4.60 -26.52 16.39
C GLU A 516 -6.08 -26.72 16.08
N ARG A 517 -6.88 -25.65 16.16
CA ARG A 517 -8.32 -25.69 15.88
C ARG A 517 -8.64 -26.22 14.49
N ASN A 518 -7.90 -25.77 13.47
CA ASN A 518 -8.11 -26.20 12.10
C ASN A 518 -7.68 -27.66 11.90
N LEU A 519 -6.63 -28.11 12.58
CA LEU A 519 -6.25 -29.52 12.57
C LEU A 519 -7.28 -30.42 13.26
N ASP A 520 -7.98 -29.93 14.29
CA ASP A 520 -9.10 -30.63 14.95
C ASP A 520 -10.34 -30.72 14.04
N PHE A 521 -10.49 -29.81 13.06
CA PHE A 521 -11.59 -29.84 12.08
C PHE A 521 -11.37 -30.85 10.94
N LEU A 522 -10.11 -31.15 10.62
CA LEU A 522 -9.76 -32.09 9.56
C LEU A 522 -9.99 -33.55 10.00
N LYS A 523 -10.62 -34.33 9.13
CA LYS A 523 -10.66 -35.79 9.28
C LYS A 523 -9.28 -36.41 9.01
N PRO A 524 -8.98 -37.62 9.51
CA PRO A 524 -7.79 -38.37 9.11
C PRO A 524 -7.69 -38.47 7.57
N GLY A 525 -6.55 -38.09 7.00
CA GLY A 525 -6.33 -38.05 5.54
C GLY A 525 -6.78 -36.76 4.85
N GLY A 526 -7.56 -35.92 5.54
CA GLY A 526 -7.95 -34.59 5.06
C GLY A 526 -6.76 -33.64 4.95
N ARG A 527 -6.92 -32.57 4.16
CA ARG A 527 -5.84 -31.65 3.78
C ARG A 527 -6.21 -30.20 4.01
N MET A 528 -5.21 -29.38 4.28
CA MET A 528 -5.40 -27.98 4.63
C MET A 528 -4.38 -27.08 3.96
N ALA A 529 -4.82 -25.88 3.56
CA ALA A 529 -3.97 -24.75 3.25
C ALA A 529 -4.27 -23.61 4.24
N ILE A 530 -3.26 -23.14 4.96
CA ILE A 530 -3.42 -22.09 5.97
C ILE A 530 -2.39 -20.97 5.73
N VAL A 531 -2.87 -19.73 5.69
CA VAL A 531 -2.00 -18.55 5.59
C VAL A 531 -1.52 -18.16 6.98
N LEU A 532 -0.21 -18.06 7.17
CA LEU A 532 0.38 -17.75 8.48
C LEU A 532 1.51 -16.72 8.37
N PRO A 533 1.78 -15.93 9.42
CA PRO A 533 2.95 -15.06 9.48
C PRO A 533 4.25 -15.85 9.36
N GLN A 534 5.21 -15.31 8.60
CA GLN A 534 6.51 -15.94 8.33
C GLN A 534 7.26 -16.40 9.59
N GLY A 535 7.07 -15.68 10.71
CA GLY A 535 7.72 -16.01 11.99
C GLY A 535 7.44 -17.43 12.49
N ARG A 536 6.26 -18.00 12.19
CA ARG A 536 5.90 -19.36 12.63
C ARG A 536 6.76 -20.45 11.99
N PHE A 537 7.29 -20.16 10.81
CA PHE A 537 8.09 -21.08 10.02
C PHE A 537 9.57 -21.07 10.40
N ASN A 538 10.07 -19.95 10.97
CA ASN A 538 11.52 -19.72 11.15
C ASN A 538 11.98 -19.40 12.57
N ASN A 539 11.12 -18.88 13.44
CA ASN A 539 11.53 -18.50 14.79
C ASN A 539 11.90 -19.75 15.60
N SER A 540 13.06 -19.70 16.27
CA SER A 540 13.50 -20.80 17.13
C SER A 540 12.59 -21.01 18.35
N SER A 541 11.95 -19.93 18.83
CA SER A 541 10.95 -20.00 19.91
C SER A 541 9.70 -20.79 19.53
N ASP A 542 9.40 -20.87 18.23
CA ASP A 542 8.15 -21.41 17.70
C ASP A 542 8.35 -22.85 17.18
N LYS A 543 9.48 -23.49 17.50
CA LYS A 543 9.79 -24.87 17.08
C LYS A 543 8.70 -25.87 17.51
N ASN A 544 8.12 -25.69 18.69
CA ASN A 544 7.03 -26.52 19.20
C ASN A 544 5.82 -26.54 18.27
N ILE A 545 5.50 -25.44 17.59
CA ILE A 545 4.40 -25.36 16.62
C ILE A 545 4.70 -26.29 15.43
N ARG A 546 5.92 -26.24 14.90
CA ARG A 546 6.35 -27.07 13.76
C ARG A 546 6.42 -28.56 14.13
N ASP A 547 6.89 -28.87 15.34
CA ASP A 547 6.87 -30.22 15.87
C ASP A 547 5.43 -30.76 16.00
N PHE A 548 4.51 -29.94 16.53
CA PHE A 548 3.10 -30.27 16.69
C PHE A 548 2.41 -30.56 15.36
N ILE A 549 2.71 -29.76 14.33
CA ILE A 549 2.20 -29.95 12.97
C ILE A 549 2.74 -31.27 12.38
N ALA A 550 4.06 -31.47 12.40
CA ALA A 550 4.69 -32.67 11.82
C ALA A 550 4.27 -33.97 12.52
N GLU A 551 3.96 -33.91 13.81
CA GLU A 551 3.43 -35.05 14.56
C GLU A 551 2.04 -35.49 14.08
N ARG A 552 1.20 -34.54 13.61
CA ARG A 552 -0.20 -34.77 13.23
C ARG A 552 -0.41 -34.83 11.71
N CYS A 553 0.50 -34.26 10.93
CA CYS A 553 0.34 -34.12 9.49
C CYS A 553 1.66 -34.29 8.72
N ARG A 554 1.52 -34.78 7.47
CA ARG A 554 2.54 -34.61 6.43
C ARG A 554 2.56 -33.14 6.02
N ILE A 555 3.75 -32.53 6.01
CA ILE A 555 3.95 -31.21 5.43
C ILE A 555 4.15 -31.40 3.93
N LEU A 556 3.23 -30.86 3.12
CA LEU A 556 3.26 -31.02 1.66
C LEU A 556 4.06 -29.92 0.99
N ALA A 557 3.74 -28.67 1.34
CA ALA A 557 4.39 -27.50 0.76
C ALA A 557 4.40 -26.29 1.68
N VAL A 558 5.38 -25.41 1.47
CA VAL A 558 5.38 -24.05 2.02
C VAL A 558 5.67 -23.06 0.90
N VAL A 559 4.73 -22.14 0.67
CA VAL A 559 4.84 -21.10 -0.36
C VAL A 559 5.01 -19.73 0.30
N GLY A 560 6.21 -19.15 0.16
CA GLY A 560 6.54 -17.81 0.66
C GLY A 560 5.93 -16.72 -0.21
N LEU A 561 5.11 -15.86 0.39
CA LEU A 561 4.46 -14.75 -0.32
C LEU A 561 5.29 -13.47 -0.23
N SER A 562 5.08 -12.56 -1.18
CA SER A 562 5.71 -11.24 -1.16
C SER A 562 5.24 -10.41 0.03
N GLY A 563 6.12 -9.57 0.58
CA GLY A 563 5.75 -8.60 1.63
C GLY A 563 4.72 -7.55 1.15
N ASN A 564 4.44 -7.49 -0.15
CA ASN A 564 3.44 -6.61 -0.74
C ASN A 564 2.07 -7.28 -0.94
N THR A 565 1.97 -8.61 -0.81
CA THR A 565 0.74 -9.36 -1.10
C THR A 565 -0.47 -8.85 -0.30
N PHE A 566 -0.25 -8.52 0.99
CA PHE A 566 -1.30 -8.01 1.89
C PHE A 566 -1.31 -6.48 2.07
N ARG A 567 -0.56 -5.73 1.24
CA ARG A 567 -0.66 -4.26 1.22
C ARG A 567 -1.99 -3.80 0.59
N PRO A 568 -2.50 -2.61 0.97
CA PRO A 568 -1.94 -1.65 1.93
C PRO A 568 -2.15 -2.02 3.42
N HIS A 569 -2.86 -3.11 3.71
CA HIS A 569 -3.32 -3.42 5.06
C HIS A 569 -2.20 -3.83 6.02
N THR A 570 -1.25 -4.65 5.56
CA THR A 570 -0.07 -5.02 6.34
C THR A 570 1.14 -5.29 5.45
N GLY A 571 2.32 -4.86 5.91
CA GLY A 571 3.61 -5.24 5.32
C GLY A 571 4.20 -6.51 5.95
N THR A 572 3.44 -7.23 6.78
CA THR A 572 3.89 -8.47 7.40
C THR A 572 4.07 -9.54 6.33
N LYS A 573 5.27 -10.11 6.25
CA LYS A 573 5.55 -11.23 5.37
C LYS A 573 4.82 -12.49 5.83
N THR A 574 4.18 -13.19 4.92
CA THR A 574 3.34 -14.36 5.16
C THR A 574 3.73 -15.51 4.24
N SER A 575 3.38 -16.72 4.65
CA SER A 575 3.54 -17.95 3.86
C SER A 575 2.24 -18.76 3.91
N VAL A 576 1.99 -19.55 2.85
CA VAL A 576 0.93 -20.57 2.84
C VAL A 576 1.54 -21.91 3.21
N LEU A 577 1.00 -22.55 4.24
CA LEU A 577 1.36 -23.90 4.66
C LEU A 577 0.32 -24.89 4.13
N LEU A 578 0.76 -25.91 3.38
CA LEU A 578 -0.07 -27.01 2.94
C LEU A 578 0.30 -28.29 3.69
N VAL A 579 -0.69 -28.94 4.29
CA VAL A 579 -0.53 -30.17 5.07
C VAL A 579 -1.62 -31.19 4.76
N GLN A 580 -1.32 -32.48 5.00
CA GLN A 580 -2.30 -33.56 4.99
C GLN A 580 -2.23 -34.33 6.30
N LYS A 581 -3.37 -34.51 6.97
CA LYS A 581 -3.45 -35.17 8.27
C LYS A 581 -3.13 -36.65 8.13
N TRP A 582 -2.26 -37.16 9.02
CA TRP A 582 -1.88 -38.57 9.00
C TRP A 582 -3.11 -39.49 9.15
N ASN A 583 -3.10 -40.60 8.42
CA ASN A 583 -4.11 -41.63 8.48
C ASN A 583 -3.48 -43.02 8.28
N ASP A 584 -3.32 -43.72 9.40
CA ASP A 584 -2.76 -45.07 9.44
C ASP A 584 -3.84 -46.18 9.39
N ASP A 585 -5.14 -45.84 9.34
CA ASP A 585 -6.20 -46.85 9.33
C ASP A 585 -6.38 -47.46 7.93
N PRO A 586 -5.98 -48.74 7.73
CA PRO A 586 -6.07 -49.38 6.43
C PRO A 586 -7.53 -49.72 6.05
N LYS A 587 -8.48 -49.71 7.01
CA LYS A 587 -9.88 -50.07 6.78
C LYS A 587 -10.70 -48.93 6.17
N ILE A 588 -10.29 -47.69 6.39
CA ILE A 588 -10.93 -46.48 5.87
C ILE A 588 -10.30 -46.06 4.53
N GLY A 589 -9.12 -46.60 4.21
CA GLY A 589 -8.27 -46.20 3.09
C GLY A 589 -7.20 -45.26 3.61
N ALA A 590 -5.95 -45.72 3.67
CA ALA A 590 -4.82 -44.93 4.15
C ALA A 590 -4.46 -43.84 3.13
N LEU A 591 -5.23 -42.74 3.13
CA LEU A 591 -5.04 -41.59 2.22
C LEU A 591 -3.70 -40.87 2.47
N CYS A 592 -3.15 -40.96 3.68
CA CYS A 592 -1.87 -40.36 4.05
C CYS A 592 -1.20 -41.19 5.16
N PRO A 593 -0.64 -42.37 4.84
CA PRO A 593 0.00 -43.20 5.84
C PRO A 593 1.20 -42.46 6.44
N ARG A 594 1.44 -42.65 7.74
CA ARG A 594 2.57 -42.02 8.41
C ARG A 594 3.87 -42.53 7.83
N GLN A 595 4.72 -41.59 7.42
CA GLN A 595 6.06 -41.86 6.92
C GLN A 595 7.08 -41.20 7.85
N ASP A 596 8.17 -41.92 8.14
CA ASP A 596 9.26 -41.37 8.94
C ASP A 596 10.02 -40.26 8.19
N ASP A 597 9.96 -40.27 6.85
CA ASP A 597 10.64 -39.32 5.98
C ASP A 597 9.95 -39.19 4.61
N TYR A 598 9.98 -38.00 4.01
CA TYR A 598 9.28 -37.64 2.76
C TYR A 598 9.81 -36.32 2.18
N ASN A 599 9.56 -36.03 0.90
CA ASN A 599 9.92 -34.73 0.31
C ASN A 599 8.90 -33.63 0.63
N ILE A 600 9.39 -32.40 0.79
CA ILE A 600 8.61 -31.17 0.98
C ILE A 600 8.90 -30.22 -0.17
N PHE A 601 7.85 -29.63 -0.72
CA PHE A 601 7.94 -28.63 -1.80
C PHE A 601 8.02 -27.21 -1.23
N PHE A 602 9.10 -26.49 -1.50
CA PHE A 602 9.27 -25.09 -1.09
C PHE A 602 9.24 -24.19 -2.33
N ALA A 603 8.48 -23.09 -2.28
CA ALA A 603 8.45 -22.11 -3.37
C ALA A 603 8.34 -20.67 -2.85
N THR A 604 8.93 -19.71 -3.57
CA THR A 604 8.85 -18.28 -3.22
C THR A 604 8.28 -17.47 -4.39
N MET A 605 7.24 -16.69 -4.11
CA MET A 605 6.60 -15.78 -5.05
C MET A 605 7.55 -14.66 -5.48
N GLN A 606 7.86 -14.58 -6.77
CA GLN A 606 8.74 -13.54 -7.34
C GLN A 606 7.98 -12.29 -7.74
N LYS A 607 6.77 -12.47 -8.27
CA LYS A 607 5.96 -11.37 -8.78
C LYS A 607 4.84 -11.09 -7.80
N SER A 608 4.93 -9.96 -7.10
CA SER A 608 4.06 -9.65 -5.96
C SER A 608 2.58 -9.47 -6.30
N GLY A 609 2.22 -9.26 -7.58
CA GLY A 609 0.88 -8.85 -8.00
C GLY A 609 0.46 -7.46 -7.51
N LYS A 610 1.26 -6.80 -6.66
CA LYS A 610 1.01 -5.49 -6.06
C LYS A 610 2.29 -4.69 -5.87
N ASP A 611 2.21 -3.37 -6.05
CA ASP A 611 3.32 -2.46 -5.80
C ASP A 611 3.49 -2.13 -4.30
N ASN A 612 4.41 -1.20 -3.97
CA ASN A 612 4.66 -0.79 -2.58
C ASN A 612 3.53 0.03 -1.96
N SER A 613 2.64 0.60 -2.77
CA SER A 613 1.44 1.30 -2.31
C SER A 613 0.28 0.34 -2.02
N GLY A 614 0.33 -0.88 -2.57
CA GLY A 614 -0.70 -1.91 -2.42
C GLY A 614 -1.63 -2.01 -3.63
N GLU A 615 -1.35 -1.26 -4.70
CA GLU A 615 -2.11 -1.28 -5.94
C GLU A 615 -1.71 -2.47 -6.82
N LYS A 616 -2.69 -3.08 -7.50
CA LYS A 616 -2.48 -4.27 -8.34
C LYS A 616 -1.57 -3.92 -9.54
N VAL A 617 -0.60 -4.79 -9.81
CA VAL A 617 0.24 -4.73 -11.01
C VAL A 617 -0.31 -5.72 -12.02
N TYR A 618 -0.45 -5.31 -13.28
CA TYR A 618 -1.06 -6.13 -14.34
C TYR A 618 -0.04 -6.54 -15.41
N VAL A 619 -0.26 -7.71 -15.99
CA VAL A 619 0.55 -8.26 -17.09
C VAL A 619 0.39 -7.38 -18.33
N LYS A 620 1.49 -7.03 -18.99
CA LYS A 620 1.48 -6.28 -20.26
C LYS A 620 1.46 -7.23 -21.45
N VAL A 621 0.81 -6.84 -22.55
CA VAL A 621 0.81 -7.61 -23.81
C VAL A 621 2.22 -7.69 -24.42
N SER A 622 2.95 -6.58 -24.35
CA SER A 622 4.37 -6.47 -24.71
C SER A 622 5.01 -5.34 -23.92
N ASP A 623 6.33 -5.38 -23.73
CA ASP A 623 7.06 -4.35 -22.96
C ASP A 623 6.93 -2.94 -23.57
N ASP A 624 6.69 -2.86 -24.89
CA ASP A 624 6.56 -1.62 -25.66
C ASP A 624 5.12 -1.11 -25.81
N SER A 625 4.11 -1.94 -25.50
CA SER A 625 2.70 -1.56 -25.57
C SER A 625 2.22 -1.03 -24.21
N GLY A 626 1.42 0.05 -24.22
CA GLY A 626 0.72 0.53 -23.03
C GLY A 626 -0.46 -0.35 -22.59
N ASP A 627 -0.72 -1.45 -23.31
CA ASP A 627 -1.89 -2.29 -23.14
C ASP A 627 -1.62 -3.49 -22.22
N PHE A 628 -2.60 -3.80 -21.35
CA PHE A 628 -2.56 -4.93 -20.42
C PHE A 628 -3.21 -6.18 -21.02
N LEU A 629 -2.69 -7.35 -20.64
CA LEU A 629 -3.22 -8.64 -21.04
C LEU A 629 -4.59 -8.87 -20.38
N LEU A 630 -5.54 -9.33 -21.19
CA LEU A 630 -6.92 -9.56 -20.79
C LEU A 630 -7.21 -11.05 -20.68
N ASP A 631 -7.99 -11.43 -19.66
CA ASP A 631 -8.59 -12.76 -19.57
C ASP A 631 -9.71 -12.95 -20.63
N LYS A 632 -10.27 -14.16 -20.69
CA LYS A 632 -11.40 -14.51 -21.58
C LYS A 632 -12.68 -13.67 -21.33
N HIS A 633 -12.70 -12.88 -20.28
CA HIS A 633 -13.81 -12.02 -19.85
C HIS A 633 -13.49 -10.53 -19.98
N ASN A 634 -12.37 -10.16 -20.63
CA ASN A 634 -11.88 -8.79 -20.80
C ASN A 634 -11.49 -8.08 -19.48
N HIS A 635 -10.97 -8.81 -18.50
CA HIS A 635 -10.37 -8.22 -17.29
C HIS A 635 -8.84 -8.29 -17.34
N TRP A 636 -8.16 -7.30 -16.76
CA TRP A 636 -6.70 -7.30 -16.66
C TRP A 636 -6.20 -8.43 -15.76
N ILE A 637 -5.19 -9.15 -16.24
CA ILE A 637 -4.55 -10.23 -15.49
C ILE A 637 -3.51 -9.63 -14.54
N VAL A 638 -3.59 -9.96 -13.25
CA VAL A 638 -2.62 -9.53 -12.24
C VAL A 638 -1.27 -10.23 -12.47
N ASP A 639 -0.18 -9.48 -12.47
CA ASP A 639 1.18 -9.99 -12.72
C ASP A 639 1.72 -10.73 -11.49
N HIS A 640 1.52 -12.05 -11.47
CA HIS A 640 2.02 -12.97 -10.46
C HIS A 640 2.53 -14.27 -11.07
N ASP A 641 3.29 -15.06 -10.30
CA ASP A 641 3.88 -16.35 -10.69
C ASP A 641 3.28 -17.55 -9.92
N LEU A 642 2.16 -17.35 -9.22
CA LEU A 642 1.53 -18.41 -8.42
C LEU A 642 0.86 -19.51 -9.25
N PHE A 643 0.26 -19.18 -10.40
CA PHE A 643 -0.39 -20.16 -11.28
C PHE A 643 -0.61 -19.62 -12.71
N ASN A 644 -0.95 -20.52 -13.65
CA ASN A 644 -1.34 -20.19 -15.02
C ASN A 644 -2.81 -19.74 -15.16
N HIS A 645 -3.06 -18.60 -15.82
CA HIS A 645 -4.39 -18.12 -16.22
C HIS A 645 -4.90 -18.79 -17.52
N ASP A 646 -5.37 -20.03 -17.44
CA ASP A 646 -6.02 -20.76 -18.56
C ASP A 646 -5.18 -20.78 -19.88
N GLY A 647 -3.85 -20.81 -19.77
CA GLY A 647 -2.91 -20.81 -20.90
C GLY A 647 -2.50 -19.41 -21.39
N LEU A 648 -3.01 -18.33 -20.78
CA LEU A 648 -2.66 -16.95 -21.13
C LEU A 648 -1.35 -16.49 -20.48
N THR A 649 -1.00 -17.08 -19.35
CA THR A 649 0.27 -16.84 -18.68
C THR A 649 1.10 -18.12 -18.63
N GLU A 650 2.34 -18.00 -18.20
CA GLU A 650 3.19 -19.16 -17.98
C GLU A 650 2.74 -19.97 -16.75
N ASP A 651 3.00 -21.28 -16.76
CA ASP A 651 2.81 -22.16 -15.61
C ASP A 651 3.58 -21.68 -14.36
N GLY A 652 2.92 -21.68 -13.21
CA GLY A 652 3.44 -21.13 -11.97
C GLY A 652 3.71 -22.19 -10.90
N ILE A 653 3.75 -21.72 -9.65
CA ILE A 653 3.99 -22.54 -8.45
C ILE A 653 2.95 -23.65 -8.30
N ALA A 654 1.67 -23.37 -8.56
CA ALA A 654 0.59 -24.37 -8.44
C ALA A 654 0.77 -25.52 -9.43
N GLU A 655 1.08 -25.23 -10.70
CA GLU A 655 1.31 -26.26 -11.72
C GLU A 655 2.56 -27.11 -11.39
N ALA A 656 3.62 -26.51 -10.83
CA ALA A 656 4.80 -27.25 -10.36
C ALA A 656 4.47 -28.16 -9.18
N PHE A 657 3.67 -27.68 -8.22
CA PHE A 657 3.22 -28.49 -7.10
C PHE A 657 2.34 -29.67 -7.54
N ILE A 658 1.50 -29.49 -8.57
CA ILE A 658 0.66 -30.58 -9.10
C ILE A 658 1.54 -31.71 -9.64
N GLU A 659 2.59 -31.39 -10.40
CA GLU A 659 3.54 -32.40 -10.89
C GLU A 659 4.34 -33.05 -9.75
N PHE A 660 4.75 -32.26 -8.74
CA PHE A 660 5.33 -32.80 -7.51
C PHE A 660 4.37 -33.76 -6.78
N ALA A 661 3.10 -33.41 -6.66
CA ALA A 661 2.09 -34.22 -5.99
C ALA A 661 1.85 -35.55 -6.71
N LYS A 662 1.87 -35.56 -8.05
CA LYS A 662 1.83 -36.78 -8.86
C LYS A 662 3.08 -37.63 -8.66
N LYS A 663 4.28 -37.02 -8.64
CA LYS A 663 5.55 -37.71 -8.36
C LYS A 663 5.54 -38.39 -6.99
N GLU A 664 4.98 -37.73 -5.98
CA GLU A 664 4.89 -38.20 -4.59
C GLU A 664 3.66 -39.09 -4.31
N ASN A 665 2.82 -39.37 -5.33
CA ASN A 665 1.56 -40.12 -5.25
C ASN A 665 0.65 -39.63 -4.12
N LEU A 666 0.39 -38.32 -4.07
CA LEU A 666 -0.56 -37.76 -3.10
C LEU A 666 -1.99 -38.18 -3.47
N SER A 667 -2.75 -38.68 -2.49
CA SER A 667 -4.05 -39.36 -2.70
C SER A 667 -5.14 -38.55 -3.40
N PHE A 668 -5.01 -37.22 -3.40
CA PHE A 668 -5.96 -36.28 -4.01
C PHE A 668 -5.54 -35.84 -5.42
N PHE A 669 -4.47 -36.44 -5.96
CA PHE A 669 -4.06 -36.39 -7.36
C PHE A 669 -3.92 -37.79 -7.98
N ASP A 670 -4.36 -38.84 -7.27
CA ASP A 670 -4.34 -40.24 -7.74
C ASP A 670 -5.29 -40.50 -8.92
N LEU A 671 -4.85 -41.39 -9.81
CA LEU A 671 -5.44 -41.77 -11.10
C LEU A 671 -6.73 -42.61 -10.95
N SER A 672 -7.83 -41.99 -10.54
CA SER A 672 -9.17 -42.49 -10.84
C SER A 672 -9.41 -42.37 -12.36
N PRO A 673 -10.17 -43.27 -13.01
CA PRO A 673 -10.59 -43.04 -14.41
C PRO A 673 -11.37 -41.73 -14.62
N LEU A 674 -11.77 -41.04 -13.54
CA LEU A 674 -12.38 -39.71 -13.54
C LEU A 674 -11.39 -38.56 -13.22
N SER A 675 -10.20 -38.82 -12.65
CA SER A 675 -9.22 -37.76 -12.37
C SER A 675 -8.33 -37.52 -13.60
N LYS A 676 -8.54 -36.36 -14.24
CA LYS A 676 -7.81 -35.91 -15.45
C LYS A 676 -6.39 -35.40 -15.18
N GLY A 677 -5.85 -35.60 -13.99
CA GLY A 677 -4.46 -35.34 -13.69
C GLY A 677 -3.60 -36.40 -14.37
N GLY A 678 -3.30 -36.23 -15.66
CA GLY A 678 -2.46 -37.17 -16.42
C GLY A 678 -1.18 -37.52 -15.67
N ALA A 679 -0.58 -38.68 -16.00
CA ALA A 679 0.62 -39.19 -15.33
C ALA A 679 1.72 -38.12 -15.18
N PHE A 680 2.53 -38.23 -14.13
CA PHE A 680 3.67 -37.33 -13.87
C PHE A 680 4.51 -37.11 -15.13
N ASP A 681 4.71 -35.84 -15.50
CA ASP A 681 5.54 -35.43 -16.63
C ASP A 681 6.90 -34.91 -16.14
N PRO A 682 7.98 -35.72 -16.23
CA PRO A 682 9.29 -35.32 -15.73
C PRO A 682 9.92 -34.16 -16.51
N VAL A 683 9.60 -34.01 -17.80
CA VAL A 683 10.16 -32.94 -18.64
C VAL A 683 9.50 -31.62 -18.29
N LYS A 684 8.17 -31.61 -18.21
CA LYS A 684 7.40 -30.44 -17.76
C LYS A 684 7.83 -30.04 -16.36
N TYR A 685 7.93 -30.98 -15.43
CA TYR A 685 8.32 -30.70 -14.06
C TYR A 685 9.70 -30.04 -13.97
N GLN A 686 10.71 -30.57 -14.68
CA GLN A 686 12.04 -29.96 -14.69
C GLN A 686 12.02 -28.53 -15.26
N GLN A 687 11.30 -28.29 -16.35
CA GLN A 687 11.17 -26.95 -16.95
C GLN A 687 10.52 -25.95 -15.99
N LEU A 688 9.55 -26.39 -15.18
CA LEU A 688 8.93 -25.56 -14.17
C LEU A 688 9.92 -25.20 -13.07
N MET A 689 10.59 -26.22 -12.50
CA MET A 689 11.58 -26.04 -11.43
C MET A 689 12.76 -25.16 -11.84
N ASP A 690 13.16 -25.18 -13.11
CA ASP A 690 14.23 -24.32 -13.64
C ASP A 690 13.80 -22.85 -13.76
N ARG A 691 12.49 -22.57 -13.85
CA ARG A 691 11.94 -21.23 -14.09
C ARG A 691 11.47 -20.53 -12.82
N ILE A 692 10.90 -21.26 -11.87
CA ILE A 692 10.34 -20.70 -10.63
C ILE A 692 11.35 -20.81 -9.48
N GLU A 693 11.24 -19.95 -8.46
CA GLU A 693 12.04 -20.14 -7.23
C GLU A 693 11.43 -21.24 -6.35
N ALA A 694 11.60 -22.50 -6.75
CA ALA A 694 11.16 -23.67 -5.99
C ALA A 694 12.24 -24.74 -5.85
N VAL A 695 12.16 -25.51 -4.76
CA VAL A 695 13.06 -26.63 -4.45
C VAL A 695 12.33 -27.77 -3.75
N GLU A 696 12.87 -28.98 -3.89
CA GLU A 696 12.48 -30.14 -3.09
C GLU A 696 13.51 -30.37 -1.98
N VAL A 697 13.04 -30.57 -0.75
CA VAL A 697 13.89 -30.88 0.40
C VAL A 697 13.30 -32.07 1.13
N LYS A 698 14.16 -33.04 1.48
CA LYS A 698 13.77 -34.21 2.26
C LYS A 698 13.50 -33.81 3.71
N PHE A 699 12.47 -34.36 4.34
CA PHE A 699 12.08 -34.01 5.70
C PHE A 699 13.20 -34.29 6.72
N CYS A 700 13.99 -35.35 6.51
CA CYS A 700 15.18 -35.63 7.34
C CYS A 700 16.31 -34.60 7.19
N ASP A 701 16.34 -33.85 6.08
CA ASP A 701 17.37 -32.85 5.78
C ASP A 701 17.02 -31.47 6.34
N LEU A 702 15.84 -31.31 6.95
CA LEU A 702 15.49 -30.10 7.67
C LEU A 702 16.50 -29.83 8.80
N SER A 703 16.78 -28.55 9.04
CA SER A 703 17.67 -28.11 10.11
C SER A 703 17.23 -28.64 11.49
N SER A 704 18.14 -28.65 12.47
CA SER A 704 17.84 -29.16 13.81
C SER A 704 16.74 -28.37 14.56
N ASP A 705 16.53 -27.10 14.19
CA ASP A 705 15.41 -26.26 14.64
C ASP A 705 14.13 -26.44 13.80
N ARG A 706 14.13 -27.42 12.88
CA ARG A 706 13.08 -27.78 11.92
C ARG A 706 12.50 -26.56 11.22
N ARG A 707 13.36 -25.69 10.67
CA ARG A 707 12.89 -24.55 9.88
C ARG A 707 12.23 -25.05 8.61
N ILE A 708 11.07 -24.47 8.30
CA ILE A 708 10.27 -24.80 7.12
C ILE A 708 9.84 -23.51 6.38
N ASP A 709 10.62 -22.43 6.48
CA ASP A 709 10.38 -21.25 5.65
C ASP A 709 11.02 -21.40 4.25
N ALA A 710 10.28 -21.07 3.20
CA ALA A 710 10.71 -21.26 1.81
C ALA A 710 12.02 -20.52 1.48
N GLU A 711 12.21 -19.32 2.02
CA GLU A 711 13.37 -18.48 1.79
C GLU A 711 14.66 -19.07 2.36
N TYR A 712 14.58 -19.90 3.40
CA TYR A 712 15.76 -20.60 3.93
C TYR A 712 16.31 -21.61 2.92
N TYR A 713 15.43 -22.14 2.07
CA TYR A 713 15.73 -23.17 1.06
C TYR A 713 15.81 -22.60 -0.36
N ASP A 714 15.88 -21.27 -0.52
CA ASP A 714 16.08 -20.62 -1.81
C ASP A 714 17.26 -21.24 -2.59
N PRO A 715 17.09 -21.54 -3.90
CA PRO A 715 18.12 -22.19 -4.73
C PRO A 715 19.51 -21.54 -4.61
N LYS A 716 19.60 -20.21 -4.52
CA LYS A 716 20.89 -19.51 -4.45
C LYS A 716 21.67 -19.87 -3.19
N PHE A 717 20.98 -20.15 -2.09
CA PHE A 717 21.59 -20.55 -0.82
C PHE A 717 22.07 -21.99 -0.85
N LEU A 718 21.31 -22.88 -1.50
CA LEU A 718 21.69 -24.29 -1.68
C LEU A 718 22.90 -24.43 -2.61
N ILE A 719 22.91 -23.72 -3.75
CA ILE A 719 24.05 -23.69 -4.69
C ILE A 719 25.30 -23.16 -4.00
N SER A 720 25.15 -22.07 -3.23
CA SER A 720 26.27 -21.50 -2.47
C SER A 720 26.83 -22.51 -1.47
N GLU A 721 25.96 -23.23 -0.76
CA GLU A 721 26.39 -24.27 0.16
C GLU A 721 27.08 -25.45 -0.56
N GLN A 722 26.57 -25.85 -1.72
CA GLN A 722 27.15 -26.92 -2.53
C GLN A 722 28.57 -26.57 -2.99
N LEU A 723 28.75 -25.38 -3.60
CA LEU A 723 30.06 -24.92 -4.07
C LEU A 723 31.06 -24.80 -2.92
N LEU A 724 30.65 -24.21 -1.78
CA LEU A 724 31.51 -24.10 -0.61
C LEU A 724 31.88 -25.47 -0.04
N SER A 725 30.96 -26.44 -0.08
CA SER A 725 31.21 -27.80 0.42
C SER A 725 32.14 -28.62 -0.48
N GLN A 726 32.30 -28.22 -1.75
CA GLN A 726 33.28 -28.80 -2.68
C GLN A 726 34.69 -28.23 -2.49
N LYS A 727 34.84 -27.10 -1.80
CA LYS A 727 36.14 -26.50 -1.48
C LYS A 727 36.64 -27.02 -0.15
N HIS A 728 37.96 -26.97 0.06
CA HIS A 728 38.51 -27.14 1.40
C HIS A 728 38.08 -25.94 2.25
N PHE A 729 37.21 -26.18 3.23
CA PHE A 729 36.68 -25.14 4.10
C PHE A 729 36.91 -25.45 5.58
N VAL A 730 36.92 -24.40 6.37
CA VAL A 730 36.91 -24.47 7.83
C VAL A 730 35.75 -23.63 8.35
N PHE A 731 35.13 -24.07 9.43
CA PHE A 731 34.10 -23.28 10.09
C PHE A 731 34.72 -22.02 10.70
N LEU A 732 34.04 -20.89 10.59
CA LEU A 732 34.47 -19.62 11.18
C LEU A 732 34.75 -19.81 12.69
N GLY A 733 33.93 -20.61 13.39
CA GLY A 733 34.18 -20.96 14.79
C GLY A 733 35.50 -21.72 15.05
N LYS A 734 36.07 -22.41 14.06
CA LYS A 734 37.39 -23.07 14.14
C LYS A 734 38.53 -22.13 13.76
N VAL A 735 38.29 -21.16 12.87
CA VAL A 735 39.27 -20.10 12.50
C VAL A 735 39.41 -19.10 13.63
N CYS A 736 38.31 -18.81 14.32
CA CYS A 736 38.29 -17.86 15.40
C CYS A 736 38.81 -18.48 16.71
N SER A 737 39.66 -17.74 17.42
CA SER A 737 39.91 -17.95 18.85
C SER A 737 38.74 -17.40 19.68
N GLN A 738 38.07 -16.34 19.21
CA GLN A 738 36.90 -15.75 19.87
C GLN A 738 35.87 -15.24 18.85
N ILE A 739 34.59 -15.47 19.15
CA ILE A 739 33.44 -14.84 18.47
C ILE A 739 32.54 -14.33 19.59
N HIS A 740 32.53 -13.03 19.79
CA HIS A 740 31.90 -12.45 20.97
C HIS A 740 31.25 -11.10 20.67
N ARG A 741 30.13 -10.86 21.35
CA ARG A 741 29.42 -9.59 21.40
C ARG A 741 29.00 -9.33 22.84
N ASN A 742 28.84 -8.07 23.21
CA ASN A 742 28.29 -7.72 24.50
C ASN A 742 26.93 -6.99 24.35
N PRO A 743 25.80 -7.70 24.55
CA PRO A 743 24.48 -7.10 24.42
C PRO A 743 24.08 -6.23 25.61
N MET A 744 24.90 -6.14 26.66
CA MET A 744 24.60 -5.38 27.89
C MET A 744 25.46 -4.12 28.04
N MET A 745 26.15 -3.72 26.97
CA MET A 745 26.94 -2.49 26.96
C MET A 745 26.00 -1.29 26.76
N TYR A 746 25.29 -0.93 27.83
CA TYR A 746 24.41 0.23 27.96
C TYR A 746 24.62 0.91 29.32
N GLY A 747 24.25 2.19 29.46
CA GLY A 747 24.28 2.89 30.75
C GLY A 747 25.66 3.44 31.16
N PHE A 748 26.51 3.74 30.17
CA PHE A 748 27.73 4.53 30.36
C PHE A 748 27.67 5.75 29.45
N ASP A 749 28.35 6.81 29.87
CA ASP A 749 28.51 8.01 29.08
C ASP A 749 29.71 7.88 28.14
N TYR A 750 29.58 8.45 26.94
CA TYR A 750 30.72 8.63 26.06
C TYR A 750 31.67 9.68 26.66
N VAL A 751 32.96 9.53 26.40
CA VAL A 751 33.98 10.51 26.78
C VAL A 751 34.54 11.16 25.51
N GLU A 752 35.00 12.40 25.60
CA GLU A 752 35.70 13.07 24.49
C GLU A 752 37.00 12.34 24.08
N ASN A 753 37.78 11.88 25.06
CA ASN A 753 39.05 11.20 24.83
C ASN A 753 39.12 9.91 25.65
N GLY A 754 39.34 8.79 24.98
CA GLY A 754 39.34 7.50 25.65
C GLY A 754 39.67 6.34 24.73
N ILE A 755 39.11 5.18 25.03
CA ILE A 755 39.25 4.00 24.19
C ILE A 755 38.20 4.07 23.07
N PRO A 756 38.59 3.93 21.79
CA PRO A 756 37.66 3.89 20.66
C PRO A 756 36.52 2.89 20.86
N TYR A 757 35.29 3.32 20.60
CA TYR A 757 34.08 2.53 20.67
C TYR A 757 33.38 2.52 19.31
N PHE A 758 33.41 1.36 18.66
CA PHE A 758 32.94 1.18 17.28
C PHE A 758 31.43 0.89 17.23
N ARG A 759 30.71 1.65 16.42
CA ARG A 759 29.28 1.55 16.11
C ARG A 759 29.09 1.04 14.69
N ILE A 760 27.85 0.76 14.33
CA ILE A 760 27.51 0.19 13.01
C ILE A 760 27.74 1.15 11.85
N ASP A 761 27.59 2.45 12.09
CA ASP A 761 27.83 3.51 11.10
C ASP A 761 29.32 3.75 10.85
N ASP A 762 30.19 3.22 11.72
CA ASP A 762 31.64 3.30 11.59
C ASP A 762 32.20 2.18 10.68
N LEU A 763 31.37 1.28 10.15
CA LEU A 763 31.76 0.20 9.24
C LEU A 763 31.50 0.55 7.77
N ASP A 764 32.56 0.64 6.97
CA ASP A 764 32.55 0.86 5.51
C ASP A 764 33.25 -0.30 4.79
N SER A 765 32.55 -1.43 4.71
CA SER A 765 33.00 -2.74 4.22
C SER A 765 34.17 -2.73 3.21
N PRO A 766 35.34 -3.34 3.51
CA PRO A 766 35.80 -3.98 4.75
C PRO A 766 36.67 -3.08 5.66
N ILE A 767 36.49 -1.76 5.59
CA ILE A 767 37.28 -0.77 6.32
C ILE A 767 36.46 -0.18 7.49
N ILE A 768 37.16 0.25 8.53
CA ILE A 768 36.55 0.99 9.63
C ILE A 768 36.79 2.48 9.40
N ASN A 769 35.71 3.27 9.34
CA ASN A 769 35.79 4.71 9.31
C ASN A 769 36.18 5.23 10.70
N GLN A 770 37.24 6.05 10.76
CA GLN A 770 37.77 6.60 12.00
C GLN A 770 37.44 8.09 12.21
N ASP A 771 36.67 8.71 11.32
CA ASP A 771 36.47 10.17 11.31
C ASP A 771 35.54 10.67 12.43
N ASN A 772 34.64 9.80 12.93
CA ASN A 772 33.67 10.16 13.97
C ASN A 772 33.49 9.02 14.99
N LEU A 773 34.60 8.53 15.55
CA LEU A 773 34.56 7.48 16.57
C LEU A 773 33.99 8.02 17.88
N ALA A 774 33.11 7.25 18.49
CA ALA A 774 32.76 7.45 19.89
C ALA A 774 33.89 6.91 20.77
N TYR A 775 34.10 7.49 21.96
CA TYR A 775 35.08 6.97 22.92
C TYR A 775 34.42 6.62 24.25
N ILE A 776 35.01 5.64 24.93
CA ILE A 776 34.62 5.21 26.27
C ILE A 776 35.80 5.34 27.23
N SER A 777 35.51 5.55 28.52
CA SER A 777 36.57 5.64 29.53
C SER A 777 37.33 4.31 29.67
N SER A 778 38.57 4.35 30.17
CA SER A 778 39.33 3.12 30.46
C SER A 778 38.56 2.20 31.41
N ASN A 779 37.90 2.76 32.43
CA ASN A 779 37.09 1.99 33.39
C ASN A 779 35.96 1.22 32.70
N VAL A 780 35.25 1.85 31.75
CA VAL A 780 34.19 1.21 30.96
C VAL A 780 34.80 0.15 30.03
N ASN A 781 35.92 0.44 29.38
CA ASN A 781 36.63 -0.53 28.55
C ASN A 781 37.14 -1.75 29.35
N ASP A 782 37.56 -1.54 30.59
CA ASP A 782 38.02 -2.59 31.51
C ASP A 782 36.84 -3.37 32.11
N GLN A 783 35.70 -2.71 32.37
CA GLN A 783 34.45 -3.38 32.72
C GLN A 783 33.97 -4.32 31.62
N PHE A 784 34.15 -3.91 30.36
CA PHE A 784 33.82 -4.71 29.18
C PHE A 784 35.08 -5.34 28.55
N PHE A 785 35.92 -5.93 29.41
CA PHE A 785 37.16 -6.61 29.02
C PHE A 785 36.96 -7.67 27.94
N SER A 786 35.81 -8.33 27.92
CA SER A 786 35.51 -9.42 26.98
C SER A 786 35.31 -8.96 25.54
N THR A 787 35.06 -7.67 25.30
CA THR A 787 34.90 -7.08 23.96
C THR A 787 36.04 -6.16 23.53
N GLN A 788 37.15 -6.17 24.27
CA GLN A 788 38.36 -5.45 23.90
C GLN A 788 38.95 -6.01 22.59
N LEU A 789 39.20 -5.11 21.65
CA LEU A 789 39.69 -5.41 20.30
C LEU A 789 41.20 -5.59 20.25
N PHE A 790 41.64 -6.48 19.38
CA PHE A 790 43.04 -6.74 19.06
C PHE A 790 43.26 -6.50 17.58
N TYR A 791 44.51 -6.19 17.23
CA TYR A 791 44.93 -6.03 15.85
C TYR A 791 44.46 -7.23 15.02
N ASN A 792 43.79 -6.95 13.90
CA ASN A 792 43.14 -7.90 12.99
C ASN A 792 41.84 -8.57 13.50
N ASP A 793 41.21 -8.06 14.54
CA ASP A 793 39.81 -8.42 14.84
C ASP A 793 38.88 -7.91 13.73
N ILE A 794 37.95 -8.74 13.28
CA ILE A 794 36.96 -8.39 12.25
C ILE A 794 35.64 -8.04 12.94
N LEU A 795 35.06 -6.87 12.65
CA LEU A 795 33.79 -6.39 13.19
C LEU A 795 32.67 -6.57 12.17
N MET A 796 31.44 -6.91 12.60
CA MET A 796 30.29 -7.07 11.71
C MET A 796 28.97 -6.62 12.36
N GLY A 797 28.10 -5.99 11.57
CA GLY A 797 26.72 -5.66 11.95
C GLY A 797 25.80 -6.87 11.99
N VAL A 798 25.04 -7.04 13.07
CA VAL A 798 24.18 -8.23 13.30
C VAL A 798 22.68 -7.95 13.39
N ARG A 799 22.24 -6.72 13.08
CA ARG A 799 20.82 -6.32 13.15
C ARG A 799 20.40 -5.41 11.99
N GLY A 800 19.18 -5.57 11.50
CA GLY A 800 18.54 -4.60 10.58
C GLY A 800 19.13 -4.60 9.17
N ALA A 801 18.94 -3.48 8.45
CA ALA A 801 19.42 -3.29 7.07
C ALA A 801 20.95 -3.23 6.92
N THR A 802 21.68 -3.35 8.03
CA THR A 802 23.15 -3.27 8.11
C THR A 802 23.81 -4.64 8.28
N ILE A 803 23.04 -5.74 8.27
CA ILE A 803 23.56 -7.11 8.21
C ILE A 803 24.44 -7.28 6.97
N GLY A 804 25.66 -7.76 7.19
CA GLY A 804 26.69 -7.92 6.15
C GLY A 804 27.69 -6.75 6.06
N ARG A 805 27.45 -5.63 6.75
CA ARG A 805 28.48 -4.57 6.90
C ARG A 805 29.58 -5.03 7.86
N LEU A 806 30.85 -4.85 7.48
CA LEU A 806 32.00 -5.29 8.28
C LEU A 806 33.22 -4.37 8.20
N GLY A 807 34.18 -4.54 9.10
CA GLY A 807 35.43 -3.78 9.12
C GLY A 807 36.55 -4.48 9.89
N VAL A 808 37.80 -4.36 9.44
CA VAL A 808 38.97 -4.96 10.14
C VAL A 808 39.65 -3.94 11.05
N TYR A 809 39.82 -4.28 12.33
CA TYR A 809 40.49 -3.44 13.31
C TYR A 809 42.01 -3.44 13.10
N LYS A 810 42.58 -2.26 12.90
CA LYS A 810 44.03 -2.04 12.69
C LYS A 810 44.66 -1.17 13.78
N GLY A 811 44.00 -1.03 14.93
CA GLY A 811 44.52 -0.29 16.09
C GLY A 811 45.36 -1.14 17.03
N GLU A 812 45.80 -0.54 18.14
CA GLU A 812 46.59 -1.21 19.16
C GLU A 812 45.79 -2.27 19.95
N ASN A 813 46.46 -3.33 20.40
CA ASN A 813 45.82 -4.37 21.17
C ASN A 813 45.21 -3.83 22.48
N ARG A 814 43.95 -4.18 22.73
CA ARG A 814 43.13 -3.76 23.88
C ARG A 814 42.78 -2.27 23.92
N LYS A 815 42.99 -1.55 22.82
CA LYS A 815 42.67 -0.12 22.68
C LYS A 815 41.47 0.10 21.75
N GLY A 816 40.43 -0.72 21.88
CA GLY A 816 39.16 -0.55 21.18
C GLY A 816 38.08 -1.46 21.74
N ASN A 817 36.80 -1.06 21.64
CA ASN A 817 35.64 -1.82 22.09
C ASN A 817 34.44 -1.62 21.13
N ILE A 818 33.38 -2.42 21.25
CA ILE A 818 32.30 -2.46 20.23
C ILE A 818 30.90 -2.27 20.80
N SER A 819 30.00 -1.69 20.00
CA SER A 819 28.61 -1.52 20.37
C SER A 819 27.78 -2.82 20.38
N PRO A 820 26.65 -2.87 21.13
CA PRO A 820 25.78 -4.06 21.19
C PRO A 820 25.24 -4.56 19.85
N ASN A 821 25.25 -3.72 18.81
CA ASN A 821 24.80 -4.05 17.46
C ASN A 821 25.91 -4.65 16.59
N LEU A 822 27.13 -4.73 17.11
CA LEU A 822 28.28 -5.34 16.47
C LEU A 822 28.65 -6.68 17.12
N ILE A 823 29.32 -7.52 16.34
CA ILE A 823 30.06 -8.69 16.79
C ILE A 823 31.49 -8.61 16.29
N TYR A 824 32.46 -9.10 17.06
CA TYR A 824 33.84 -9.26 16.59
C TYR A 824 34.24 -10.73 16.42
N PHE A 825 35.15 -10.96 15.48
CA PHE A 825 35.80 -12.23 15.19
C PHE A 825 37.31 -12.07 15.41
N ARG A 826 37.87 -12.78 16.39
CA ARG A 826 39.33 -12.86 16.58
C ARG A 826 39.86 -14.13 15.95
N LEU A 827 40.73 -14.02 14.96
CA LEU A 827 41.30 -15.18 14.27
C LEU A 827 42.45 -15.81 15.06
N LYS A 828 42.68 -17.12 14.87
CA LYS A 828 43.88 -17.82 15.37
C LYS A 828 45.14 -17.42 14.61
N LEU A 829 44.97 -17.12 13.32
CA LEU A 829 45.99 -16.58 12.42
C LEU A 829 45.57 -15.15 12.06
N PRO A 830 46.08 -14.13 12.74
CA PRO A 830 45.69 -12.74 12.51
C PRO A 830 45.99 -12.26 11.08
N GLU A 831 47.02 -12.79 10.42
CA GLU A 831 47.50 -12.40 9.10
C GLU A 831 46.49 -12.61 7.96
N ILE A 832 45.52 -13.53 8.15
CA ILE A 832 44.48 -13.82 7.14
C ILE A 832 43.20 -12.99 7.35
N ALA A 833 43.18 -12.03 8.27
CA ALA A 833 41.96 -11.28 8.58
C ALA A 833 41.39 -10.50 7.39
N ASP A 834 42.25 -9.93 6.56
CA ASP A 834 41.83 -9.22 5.35
C ASP A 834 41.28 -10.18 4.28
N TYR A 835 41.78 -11.42 4.25
CA TYR A 835 41.20 -12.46 3.40
C TYR A 835 39.82 -12.90 3.90
N VAL A 836 39.69 -13.19 5.20
CA VAL A 836 38.41 -13.61 5.81
C VAL A 836 37.34 -12.51 5.70
N SER A 837 37.70 -11.24 5.91
CA SER A 837 36.77 -10.11 5.76
C SER A 837 36.31 -9.94 4.30
N THR A 838 37.23 -10.11 3.34
CA THR A 838 36.91 -10.09 1.90
C THR A 838 35.95 -11.23 1.53
N PHE A 839 36.16 -12.43 2.07
CA PHE A 839 35.23 -13.54 1.86
C PHE A 839 33.83 -13.24 2.43
N LEU A 840 33.73 -12.68 3.64
CA LEU A 840 32.46 -12.41 4.29
C LEU A 840 31.59 -11.38 3.54
N ILE A 841 32.19 -10.44 2.79
CA ILE A 841 31.47 -9.49 1.92
C ILE A 841 31.23 -10.00 0.49
N SER A 842 31.80 -11.15 0.13
CA SER A 842 31.51 -11.79 -1.16
C SER A 842 30.07 -12.30 -1.21
N LYS A 843 29.54 -12.55 -2.41
CA LYS A 843 28.21 -13.16 -2.57
C LYS A 843 28.04 -14.46 -1.78
N TYR A 844 29.09 -15.27 -1.67
CA TYR A 844 29.07 -16.55 -0.94
C TYR A 844 29.09 -16.37 0.58
N GLY A 845 29.83 -15.37 1.07
CA GLY A 845 29.78 -14.97 2.48
C GLY A 845 28.40 -14.43 2.85
N LEU A 846 27.88 -13.50 2.05
CA LEU A 846 26.57 -12.89 2.24
C LEU A 846 25.44 -13.91 2.14
N ASN A 847 25.47 -14.86 1.20
CA ASN A 847 24.46 -15.89 1.08
C ASN A 847 24.38 -16.77 2.35
N GLN A 848 25.52 -17.12 2.96
CA GLN A 848 25.52 -17.83 4.24
C GLN A 848 24.95 -16.98 5.39
N ILE A 849 25.27 -15.68 5.40
CA ILE A 849 24.79 -14.71 6.40
C ILE A 849 23.27 -14.50 6.27
N TYR A 850 22.75 -14.29 5.06
CA TYR A 850 21.33 -14.07 4.81
C TYR A 850 20.50 -15.32 5.11
N ARG A 851 20.99 -16.51 4.73
CA ARG A 851 20.28 -17.77 5.01
C ARG A 851 20.03 -18.00 6.49
N VAL A 852 20.98 -17.65 7.36
CA VAL A 852 20.85 -17.84 8.82
C VAL A 852 20.18 -16.67 9.53
N THR A 853 19.75 -15.64 8.79
CA THR A 853 19.09 -14.47 9.36
C THR A 853 17.65 -14.83 9.77
N THR A 854 17.24 -14.33 10.95
CA THR A 854 15.89 -14.57 11.52
C THR A 854 15.18 -13.27 11.87
N GLY A 855 13.84 -13.25 11.83
CA GLY A 855 13.00 -12.12 12.25
C GLY A 855 12.28 -11.41 11.09
N THR A 856 10.99 -11.12 11.26
CA THR A 856 10.09 -10.57 10.23
C THR A 856 10.16 -9.05 10.06
N ALA A 857 10.48 -8.31 11.13
CA ALA A 857 10.54 -6.83 11.11
C ALA A 857 11.97 -6.27 11.24
N GLN A 858 12.80 -6.88 12.09
CA GLN A 858 14.23 -6.57 12.21
C GLN A 858 15.02 -7.87 12.10
N PRO A 859 15.66 -8.13 10.95
CA PRO A 859 16.46 -9.33 10.78
C PRO A 859 17.65 -9.29 11.76
N THR A 860 17.98 -10.43 12.37
CA THR A 860 19.04 -10.57 13.37
C THR A 860 19.85 -11.85 13.17
N ILE A 861 21.13 -11.82 13.57
CA ILE A 861 22.03 -12.98 13.51
C ILE A 861 22.59 -13.29 14.91
N THR A 862 22.65 -14.58 15.27
CA THR A 862 23.21 -15.06 16.53
C THR A 862 24.67 -15.50 16.39
N SER A 863 25.43 -15.44 17.48
CA SER A 863 26.83 -15.90 17.51
C SER A 863 26.97 -17.41 17.28
N ILE A 864 25.90 -18.18 17.49
CA ILE A 864 25.86 -19.62 17.22
C ILE A 864 25.87 -19.86 15.71
N PHE A 865 25.03 -19.16 14.96
CA PHE A 865 24.99 -19.28 13.49
C PHE A 865 26.27 -18.75 12.83
N LEU A 866 26.87 -17.69 13.37
CA LEU A 866 28.15 -17.19 12.83
C LEU A 866 29.26 -18.23 12.91
N LYS A 867 29.28 -19.08 13.94
CA LYS A 867 30.28 -20.15 14.07
C LYS A 867 30.17 -21.20 12.96
N THR A 868 29.00 -21.35 12.33
CA THR A 868 28.75 -22.37 11.30
C THR A 868 29.06 -21.89 9.88
N ILE A 869 29.46 -20.62 9.70
CA ILE A 869 29.88 -20.11 8.39
C ILE A 869 31.10 -20.90 7.90
N LYS A 870 31.03 -21.43 6.68
CA LYS A 870 32.12 -22.12 6.00
C LYS A 870 33.03 -21.09 5.33
N ILE A 871 34.30 -21.06 5.73
CA ILE A 871 35.35 -20.20 5.17
C ILE A 871 36.24 -21.07 4.27
N PRO A 872 36.33 -20.80 2.95
CA PRO A 872 37.24 -21.52 2.07
C PRO A 872 38.70 -21.21 2.45
N ILE A 873 39.58 -22.21 2.38
CA ILE A 873 41.01 -22.06 2.63
C ILE A 873 41.77 -22.36 1.34
N PHE A 874 42.18 -21.27 0.67
CA PHE A 874 43.02 -21.28 -0.52
C PHE A 874 44.51 -21.32 -0.16
N ASN A 875 45.41 -21.40 -1.15
CA ASN A 875 46.84 -21.38 -0.88
C ASN A 875 47.33 -20.03 -0.29
N GLU A 876 48.48 -20.07 0.40
CA GLU A 876 49.03 -18.88 1.09
C GLU A 876 49.34 -17.72 0.13
N GLN A 877 49.74 -18.02 -1.10
CA GLN A 877 50.06 -17.02 -2.12
C GLN A 877 48.81 -16.22 -2.52
N PHE A 878 47.67 -16.90 -2.71
CA PHE A 878 46.39 -16.28 -3.02
C PHE A 878 45.87 -15.46 -1.83
N GLN A 879 45.91 -16.02 -0.62
CA GLN A 879 45.48 -15.29 0.58
C GLN A 879 46.32 -14.02 0.79
N SER A 880 47.64 -14.12 0.65
CA SER A 880 48.56 -12.98 0.77
C SER A 880 48.31 -11.92 -0.29
N ARG A 881 47.91 -12.32 -1.50
CA ARG A 881 47.54 -11.38 -2.58
C ARG A 881 46.32 -10.53 -2.19
N ILE A 882 45.27 -11.16 -1.66
CA ILE A 882 44.07 -10.45 -1.18
C ILE A 882 44.40 -9.51 -0.02
N VAL A 883 45.29 -9.92 0.88
CA VAL A 883 45.78 -9.07 1.99
C VAL A 883 46.52 -7.84 1.45
N GLN A 884 47.42 -7.99 0.47
CA GLN A 884 48.16 -6.88 -0.13
C GLN A 884 47.25 -5.83 -0.79
N ILE A 885 46.22 -6.26 -1.52
CA ILE A 885 45.27 -5.35 -2.19
C ILE A 885 44.51 -4.50 -1.15
N ASN A 886 44.04 -5.12 -0.07
CA ASN A 886 43.37 -4.43 1.03
C ASN A 886 44.29 -3.43 1.75
N LEU A 887 45.57 -3.77 1.96
CA LEU A 887 46.54 -2.85 2.55
C LEU A 887 46.79 -1.63 1.67
N MET A 888 46.87 -1.82 0.35
CA MET A 888 47.08 -0.72 -0.59
C MET A 888 45.91 0.26 -0.60
N SER A 889 44.67 -0.24 -0.59
CA SER A 889 43.46 0.60 -0.49
C SER A 889 43.47 1.48 0.77
N ARG A 890 43.90 0.96 1.92
CA ARG A 890 43.99 1.73 3.17
C ARG A 890 45.07 2.81 3.15
N ASN A 891 46.24 2.53 2.58
CA ASN A 891 47.32 3.51 2.49
C ASN A 891 46.91 4.75 1.68
N ILE A 892 46.16 4.54 0.60
CA ILE A 892 45.62 5.61 -0.25
C ILE A 892 44.69 6.52 0.57
N LEU A 893 43.81 5.95 1.41
CA LEU A 893 42.89 6.73 2.25
C LEU A 893 43.60 7.53 3.35
N ASN A 894 44.65 7.00 3.96
CA ASN A 894 45.36 7.68 5.06
C ASN A 894 46.14 8.92 4.59
N GLN A 895 46.72 8.89 3.39
CA GLN A 895 47.49 10.02 2.83
C GLN A 895 46.64 11.29 2.63
N SER A 896 45.32 11.16 2.41
CA SER A 896 44.42 12.31 2.26
C SER A 896 44.13 13.05 3.57
N LYS A 897 44.29 12.42 4.74
CA LYS A 897 43.88 13.01 6.04
C LYS A 897 44.93 13.99 6.61
N GLU A 898 46.21 13.80 6.30
CA GLU A 898 47.31 14.60 6.85
C GLU A 898 47.30 16.08 6.39
N LEU A 899 46.78 16.37 5.20
CA LEU A 899 46.72 17.73 4.65
C LEU A 899 45.68 18.63 5.35
N TYR A 900 44.59 18.05 5.86
CA TYR A 900 43.55 18.80 6.59
C TYR A 900 44.05 19.26 7.96
N GLN A 901 44.70 18.35 8.69
CA GLN A 901 45.22 18.65 10.02
C GLN A 901 46.20 19.84 10.00
N GLN A 902 46.95 20.01 8.91
CA GLN A 902 47.88 21.13 8.73
C GLN A 902 47.15 22.48 8.60
N ALA A 903 46.06 22.54 7.84
CA ALA A 903 45.26 23.75 7.63
C ALA A 903 44.49 24.16 8.90
N GLU A 904 43.90 23.20 9.60
CA GLU A 904 43.17 23.42 10.85
C GLU A 904 44.10 23.88 11.98
N ASN A 905 45.26 23.25 12.13
CA ASN A 905 46.26 23.64 13.13
C ASN A 905 46.74 25.09 12.94
N LEU A 906 46.87 25.56 11.69
CA LEU A 906 47.29 26.94 11.40
C LEU A 906 46.19 27.94 11.79
N LEU A 907 44.93 27.68 11.42
CA LEU A 907 43.78 28.51 11.79
C LEU A 907 43.60 28.59 13.31
N LEU A 908 43.70 27.46 14.01
CA LEU A 908 43.58 27.42 15.48
C LEU A 908 44.75 28.13 16.17
N THR A 909 45.96 28.08 15.61
CA THR A 909 47.13 28.79 16.16
C THR A 909 46.92 30.31 16.12
N GLU A 910 46.46 30.85 15.00
CA GLU A 910 46.23 32.29 14.82
C GLU A 910 45.04 32.81 15.63
N LEU A 911 44.05 31.96 15.89
CA LEU A 911 42.95 32.26 16.82
C LEU A 911 43.38 32.23 18.29
N GLY A 912 44.61 31.77 18.60
CA GLY A 912 45.05 31.53 19.99
C GLY A 912 44.39 30.30 20.63
N LEU A 913 43.84 29.40 19.81
CA LEU A 913 42.97 28.27 20.21
C LEU A 913 43.59 26.89 19.95
N LYS A 914 44.89 26.82 19.66
CA LYS A 914 45.57 25.56 19.32
C LYS A 914 45.37 24.44 20.36
N ASP A 915 45.30 24.82 21.64
CA ASP A 915 45.09 23.92 22.77
C ASP A 915 43.73 24.14 23.46
N TRP A 916 42.84 24.94 22.85
CA TRP A 916 41.53 25.24 23.42
C TRP A 916 40.53 24.15 23.02
N GLN A 917 39.84 23.59 24.01
CA GLN A 917 38.71 22.70 23.82
C GLN A 917 37.48 23.30 24.51
N PRO A 918 36.29 23.24 23.90
CA PRO A 918 35.06 23.64 24.55
C PRO A 918 34.79 22.72 25.75
N THR A 919 34.28 23.27 26.84
CA THR A 919 33.88 22.47 28.01
C THR A 919 32.71 21.51 27.69
N GLU A 920 32.74 20.29 28.24
CA GLU A 920 31.61 19.35 28.23
C GLU A 920 30.50 19.72 29.24
N GLU A 921 30.71 20.73 30.10
CA GLU A 921 29.71 21.14 31.08
C GLU A 921 28.39 21.52 30.39
N SER A 922 27.30 20.86 30.79
CA SER A 922 25.97 21.03 30.20
C SER A 922 25.02 21.86 31.05
N ILE A 923 25.41 22.15 32.29
CA ILE A 923 24.59 22.88 33.27
C ILE A 923 25.01 24.35 33.28
N ALA A 924 24.11 25.24 32.89
CA ALA A 924 24.26 26.68 33.06
C ALA A 924 23.15 27.25 33.94
N VAL A 925 23.53 28.04 34.94
CA VAL A 925 22.59 28.85 35.73
C VAL A 925 22.67 30.29 35.23
N LYS A 926 21.58 30.80 34.67
CA LYS A 926 21.46 32.18 34.18
C LYS A 926 20.31 32.90 34.88
N SER A 927 20.52 34.16 35.23
CA SER A 927 19.43 34.98 35.80
C SER A 927 18.37 35.29 34.73
N PHE A 928 17.16 35.68 35.15
CA PHE A 928 16.07 36.00 34.22
C PHE A 928 16.40 37.18 33.29
N SER A 929 17.19 38.15 33.76
CA SER A 929 17.71 39.27 32.95
C SER A 929 18.75 38.85 31.92
N GLU A 930 19.60 37.88 32.26
CA GLU A 930 20.66 37.37 31.38
C GLU A 930 20.16 36.28 30.41
N SER A 931 18.95 35.75 30.63
CA SER A 931 18.32 34.72 29.81
C SER A 931 17.16 35.26 28.94
N PHE A 932 15.91 35.18 29.42
CA PHE A 932 14.74 35.47 28.58
C PHE A 932 14.66 36.93 28.13
N LEU A 933 15.03 37.89 28.98
CA LEU A 933 14.96 39.31 28.61
C LEU A 933 16.03 39.75 27.59
N SER A 934 17.20 39.08 27.57
CA SER A 934 18.32 39.43 26.68
C SER A 934 18.23 38.72 25.33
N SER A 935 17.80 37.45 25.32
CA SER A 935 17.81 36.59 24.12
C SER A 935 16.42 36.24 23.60
N GLY A 936 15.38 36.42 24.41
CA GLY A 936 14.02 35.94 24.12
C GLY A 936 13.84 34.42 24.22
N ARG A 937 14.87 33.67 24.65
CA ARG A 937 14.90 32.20 24.67
C ARG A 937 14.99 31.62 26.08
N LEU A 938 14.45 30.41 26.28
CA LEU A 938 14.42 29.70 27.57
C LEU A 938 14.87 28.23 27.48
N ASP A 939 15.31 27.78 26.30
CA ASP A 939 15.84 26.43 26.13
C ASP A 939 17.26 26.30 26.71
N ALA A 940 17.51 25.23 27.48
CA ALA A 940 18.73 25.05 28.27
C ALA A 940 19.96 24.83 27.39
N GLU A 941 19.77 24.22 26.23
CA GLU A 941 20.80 23.96 25.23
C GLU A 941 21.44 25.28 24.78
N TYR A 942 20.66 26.34 24.50
CA TYR A 942 21.20 27.64 24.09
C TYR A 942 22.18 28.29 25.09
N TYR A 943 22.04 27.97 26.38
CA TYR A 943 22.84 28.54 27.47
C TYR A 943 24.01 27.68 27.91
N GLN A 944 24.32 26.57 27.22
CA GLN A 944 25.42 25.71 27.61
C GLN A 944 26.76 26.49 27.73
N PRO A 945 27.55 26.26 28.80
CA PRO A 945 28.83 26.92 29.04
C PRO A 945 29.81 26.92 27.86
N LYS A 946 29.80 25.86 27.04
CA LYS A 946 30.62 25.75 25.81
C LYS A 946 30.45 26.95 24.86
N TYR A 947 29.23 27.47 24.78
CA TYR A 947 28.92 28.60 23.91
C TYR A 947 29.38 29.93 24.50
N ASP A 948 29.28 30.09 25.81
CA ASP A 948 29.76 31.30 26.49
C ASP A 948 31.28 31.35 26.50
N GLN A 949 31.95 30.19 26.60
CA GLN A 949 33.40 30.08 26.40
C GLN A 949 33.79 30.39 24.95
N ALA A 950 33.11 29.82 23.96
CA ALA A 950 33.35 30.13 22.55
C ALA A 950 33.19 31.63 22.25
N LEU A 951 32.12 32.25 22.77
CA LEU A 951 31.91 33.69 22.65
C LEU A 951 32.94 34.51 23.44
N ALA A 952 33.34 34.08 24.63
CA ALA A 952 34.39 34.74 25.40
C ALA A 952 35.74 34.68 24.69
N GLN A 953 36.07 33.56 24.03
CA GLN A 953 37.27 33.43 23.21
C GLN A 953 37.25 34.39 22.03
N ILE A 954 36.14 34.46 21.30
CA ILE A 954 35.98 35.44 20.22
C ILE A 954 36.06 36.86 20.77
N ASN A 955 35.38 37.16 21.86
CA ASN A 955 35.37 38.49 22.48
C ASN A 955 36.70 38.85 23.17
N SER A 956 37.59 37.88 23.40
CA SER A 956 38.96 38.10 23.88
C SER A 956 39.89 38.57 22.77
N LEU A 957 39.52 38.32 21.51
CA LEU A 957 40.16 38.95 20.37
C LEU A 957 39.88 40.45 20.42
N ASN A 958 40.82 41.24 19.90
CA ASN A 958 40.64 42.69 19.84
C ASN A 958 39.32 43.00 19.10
N PRO A 959 38.39 43.81 19.67
CA PRO A 959 37.10 44.09 19.05
C PRO A 959 37.19 44.61 17.62
N SER A 960 38.31 45.25 17.23
CA SER A 960 38.58 45.66 15.85
C SER A 960 38.80 44.51 14.86
N ASN A 961 38.99 43.29 15.34
CA ASN A 961 39.27 42.07 14.57
C ASN A 961 38.04 41.14 14.50
N ILE A 962 36.88 41.61 14.95
CA ILE A 962 35.62 40.85 14.93
C ILE A 962 34.62 41.67 14.12
N ILE A 963 34.07 41.06 13.09
CA ILE A 963 33.00 41.66 12.29
C ILE A 963 31.80 40.74 12.26
N GLN A 964 30.62 41.27 12.01
CA GLN A 964 29.45 40.42 11.81
C GLN A 964 29.48 39.84 10.40
N LEU A 965 28.93 38.63 10.22
CA LEU A 965 28.93 37.98 8.91
C LEU A 965 28.23 38.86 7.85
N GLU A 966 27.19 39.60 8.22
CA GLU A 966 26.56 40.57 7.31
C GLU A 966 27.49 41.67 6.79
N ASP A 967 28.56 42.01 7.52
CA ASP A 967 29.53 43.02 7.14
C ASP A 967 30.44 42.56 5.99
N ILE A 968 30.59 41.26 5.75
CA ILE A 968 31.36 40.70 4.62
C ILE A 968 30.50 40.18 3.48
N LEU A 969 29.17 40.22 3.62
CA LEU A 969 28.25 39.68 2.63
C LEU A 969 27.72 40.78 1.70
N VAL A 970 27.64 40.45 0.41
CA VAL A 970 26.83 41.17 -0.58
C VAL A 970 25.41 40.64 -0.55
N THR A 971 25.24 39.33 -0.40
CA THR A 971 23.92 38.70 -0.38
C THR A 971 23.92 37.51 0.58
N ILE A 972 22.83 37.41 1.34
CA ILE A 972 22.43 36.20 2.06
C ILE A 972 20.97 35.93 1.77
N THR A 973 20.67 34.72 1.32
CA THR A 973 19.33 34.30 0.94
C THR A 973 19.20 32.79 1.05
N ASN A 974 17.98 32.29 1.23
CA ASN A 974 17.67 30.87 1.11
C ASN A 974 16.72 30.62 -0.06
N GLY A 975 16.65 29.37 -0.49
CA GLY A 975 15.73 28.96 -1.54
C GLY A 975 14.28 28.91 -1.10
N HIS A 976 13.43 28.44 -2.01
CA HIS A 976 12.10 27.93 -1.73
C HIS A 976 11.85 26.73 -2.64
N THR A 977 10.91 25.87 -2.27
CA THR A 977 10.48 24.74 -3.08
C THR A 977 9.15 25.12 -3.72
N PRO A 978 9.09 25.41 -5.04
CA PRO A 978 7.84 25.85 -5.69
C PRO A 978 6.65 24.91 -5.40
N LEU A 979 5.45 25.46 -5.22
CA LEU A 979 4.25 24.64 -5.01
C LEU A 979 3.85 23.96 -6.32
N ARG A 980 3.76 22.61 -6.34
CA ARG A 980 3.37 21.76 -7.50
C ARG A 980 4.39 21.65 -8.64
N HIS A 981 5.66 21.37 -8.36
CA HIS A 981 6.62 20.98 -9.41
C HIS A 981 7.13 19.57 -9.20
N ASP A 982 7.24 18.84 -10.30
CA ASP A 982 7.96 17.59 -10.37
C ASP A 982 9.47 17.89 -10.36
N LEU A 983 10.21 17.35 -9.40
CA LEU A 983 11.65 17.57 -9.22
C LEU A 983 12.49 16.88 -10.31
N SER A 984 11.90 16.57 -11.47
CA SER A 984 12.51 15.79 -12.54
C SER A 984 12.31 16.41 -13.94
N LEU A 985 11.43 17.40 -14.09
CA LEU A 985 10.95 17.89 -15.41
C LEU A 985 11.78 19.04 -16.03
N GLY A 986 12.85 19.51 -15.39
CA GLY A 986 13.59 20.69 -15.83
C GLY A 986 15.07 20.48 -16.15
N ASN A 987 15.73 21.51 -16.69
CA ASN A 987 17.14 21.47 -17.07
C ASN A 987 18.08 22.17 -16.06
N VAL A 988 17.54 22.77 -15.00
CA VAL A 988 18.31 23.46 -13.96
C VAL A 988 18.46 22.53 -12.76
N LYS A 989 19.69 22.27 -12.28
CA LYS A 989 19.88 21.41 -11.11
C LYS A 989 19.35 22.08 -9.84
N PHE A 990 18.80 21.28 -8.93
CA PHE A 990 18.22 21.78 -7.69
C PHE A 990 18.86 21.09 -6.49
N LEU A 991 19.70 21.82 -5.76
CA LEU A 991 20.42 21.30 -4.61
C LEU A 991 19.60 21.49 -3.33
N THR A 992 19.66 20.48 -2.48
CA THR A 992 19.03 20.41 -1.16
C THR A 992 20.11 20.18 -0.09
N ALA A 993 19.73 20.20 1.19
CA ALA A 993 20.68 19.99 2.28
C ALA A 993 21.46 18.66 2.21
N GLU A 994 20.93 17.62 1.56
CA GLU A 994 21.62 16.32 1.41
C GLU A 994 22.83 16.37 0.47
N HIS A 995 22.94 17.43 -0.33
CA HIS A 995 24.01 17.60 -1.32
C HIS A 995 25.16 18.46 -0.79
N ILE A 996 25.03 19.03 0.41
CA ILE A 996 26.02 19.94 1.00
C ILE A 996 26.59 19.28 2.25
N ASP A 997 27.84 18.84 2.14
CA ASP A 997 28.63 18.36 3.27
C ASP A 997 29.78 19.34 3.53
N ASP A 998 30.52 19.15 4.61
CA ASP A 998 31.63 20.04 4.95
C ASP A 998 32.65 20.09 3.82
N PHE A 999 32.91 21.30 3.34
CA PHE A 999 33.81 21.60 2.22
C PHE A 999 33.39 21.02 0.87
N GLN A 1000 32.26 20.32 0.74
CA GLN A 1000 31.88 19.59 -0.47
C GLN A 1000 30.46 19.83 -0.93
N ILE A 1001 30.31 19.88 -2.26
CA ILE A 1001 29.01 19.94 -2.92
C ILE A 1001 28.89 18.76 -3.87
N ASN A 1002 27.93 17.89 -3.61
CA ASN A 1002 27.54 16.84 -4.53
C ASN A 1002 26.60 17.42 -5.60
N TYR A 1003 27.14 17.67 -6.79
CA TYR A 1003 26.34 18.13 -7.93
C TYR A 1003 25.55 17.03 -8.63
N GLU A 1004 25.80 15.76 -8.31
CA GLU A 1004 25.07 14.61 -8.86
C GLU A 1004 23.75 14.44 -8.13
N THR A 1005 22.79 15.26 -8.56
CA THR A 1005 21.41 15.20 -8.11
C THR A 1005 20.52 14.79 -9.27
N GLN A 1006 19.48 14.01 -9.01
CA GLN A 1006 18.39 13.81 -9.96
C GLN A 1006 17.36 14.96 -9.91
N LYS A 1007 17.45 15.82 -8.88
CA LYS A 1007 16.50 16.92 -8.64
C LYS A 1007 16.73 18.07 -9.62
N ARG A 1008 15.68 18.46 -10.34
CA ARG A 1008 15.71 19.49 -11.39
C ARG A 1008 14.49 20.41 -11.29
N ILE A 1009 14.66 21.66 -11.70
CA ILE A 1009 13.58 22.64 -11.81
C ILE A 1009 13.54 23.26 -13.21
N LEU A 1010 12.36 23.74 -13.61
CA LEU A 1010 12.16 24.44 -14.88
C LEU A 1010 12.90 25.77 -14.92
N LEU A 1011 13.33 26.15 -16.12
CA LEU A 1011 14.02 27.43 -16.38
C LEU A 1011 13.18 28.65 -15.96
N PHE A 1012 11.85 28.53 -16.01
CA PHE A 1012 10.91 29.54 -15.54
C PHE A 1012 11.10 29.87 -14.05
N HIS A 1013 11.19 28.85 -13.18
CA HIS A 1013 11.40 29.09 -11.74
C HIS A 1013 12.78 29.68 -11.48
N HIS A 1014 13.80 29.21 -12.21
CA HIS A 1014 15.15 29.76 -12.14
C HIS A 1014 15.18 31.27 -12.43
N HIS A 1015 14.49 31.75 -13.47
CA HIS A 1015 14.49 33.18 -13.84
C HIS A 1015 13.49 34.06 -13.09
N ASN A 1016 12.45 33.47 -12.48
CA ASN A 1016 11.40 34.20 -11.77
C ASN A 1016 11.48 33.96 -10.26
N GLU A 1017 10.75 32.97 -9.75
CA GLU A 1017 10.55 32.71 -8.32
C GLU A 1017 11.85 32.51 -7.53
N LEU A 1018 12.83 31.83 -8.14
CA LEU A 1018 14.11 31.47 -7.52
C LEU A 1018 15.29 32.30 -8.03
N LYS A 1019 15.03 33.41 -8.72
CA LYS A 1019 16.06 34.31 -9.28
C LYS A 1019 17.10 34.76 -8.25
N ARG A 1020 16.68 34.94 -6.99
CA ARG A 1020 17.59 35.35 -5.90
C ARG A 1020 18.59 34.26 -5.48
N THR A 1021 18.31 32.99 -5.78
CA THR A 1021 19.08 31.82 -5.31
C THR A 1021 19.91 31.14 -6.39
N GLN A 1022 20.17 31.84 -7.48
CA GLN A 1022 21.05 31.34 -8.53
C GLN A 1022 22.49 31.35 -8.04
N ILE A 1023 23.09 30.16 -7.95
CA ILE A 1023 24.45 29.99 -7.47
C ILE A 1023 25.48 30.32 -8.56
N LYS A 1024 26.65 30.78 -8.14
CA LYS A 1024 27.80 31.13 -8.97
C LYS A 1024 29.07 30.56 -8.36
N ASN A 1025 30.11 30.37 -9.18
CA ASN A 1025 31.43 30.01 -8.65
C ASN A 1025 31.90 31.04 -7.63
N GLY A 1026 32.46 30.57 -6.54
CA GLY A 1026 32.88 31.38 -5.39
C GLY A 1026 31.76 31.73 -4.41
N ASP A 1027 30.50 31.37 -4.68
CA ASP A 1027 29.46 31.40 -3.66
C ASP A 1027 29.73 30.33 -2.60
N ILE A 1028 29.25 30.57 -1.39
CA ILE A 1028 29.27 29.60 -0.30
C ILE A 1028 27.84 29.13 -0.05
N LEU A 1029 27.65 27.81 -0.01
CA LEU A 1029 26.40 27.19 0.40
C LEU A 1029 26.52 26.71 1.83
N ILE A 1030 25.54 27.03 2.66
CA ILE A 1030 25.45 26.55 4.03
C ILE A 1030 24.06 25.98 4.31
N THR A 1031 24.00 24.79 4.88
CA THR A 1031 22.73 24.16 5.29
C THR A 1031 22.14 24.90 6.49
N ILE A 1032 20.85 25.24 6.40
CA ILE A 1032 20.10 25.93 7.45
C ILE A 1032 18.99 25.07 8.07
N LYS A 1033 18.63 23.94 7.46
CA LYS A 1033 17.76 22.90 8.03
C LYS A 1033 18.34 21.51 7.76
N GLY A 1034 18.06 20.55 8.64
CA GLY A 1034 18.63 19.20 8.57
C GLY A 1034 20.00 19.14 9.24
N LYS A 1035 21.06 18.81 8.48
CA LYS A 1035 22.45 18.87 8.96
C LYS A 1035 22.92 20.33 9.03
N VAL A 1036 22.41 21.13 9.96
CA VAL A 1036 22.65 22.59 10.01
C VAL A 1036 24.13 22.93 10.16
N GLY A 1037 24.61 23.87 9.36
CA GLY A 1037 25.96 24.44 9.46
C GLY A 1037 27.01 23.80 8.55
N ASN A 1038 26.65 22.82 7.71
CA ASN A 1038 27.55 22.29 6.69
C ASN A 1038 27.78 23.35 5.62
N ALA A 1039 29.03 23.77 5.42
CA ALA A 1039 29.39 24.84 4.51
C ALA A 1039 30.40 24.39 3.45
N ALA A 1040 30.17 24.78 2.19
CA ALA A 1040 31.05 24.45 1.07
C ALA A 1040 31.11 25.57 0.03
N VAL A 1041 32.24 25.69 -0.67
CA VAL A 1041 32.43 26.63 -1.77
C VAL A 1041 31.94 26.01 -3.08
N VAL A 1042 31.23 26.80 -3.88
CA VAL A 1042 30.79 26.43 -5.22
C VAL A 1042 31.97 26.56 -6.19
N GLU A 1043 32.46 25.41 -6.65
CA GLU A 1043 33.51 25.30 -7.68
C GLU A 1043 33.00 24.62 -8.96
N ASN A 1044 33.66 24.91 -10.08
CA ASN A 1044 33.48 24.23 -11.36
C ASN A 1044 32.01 24.19 -11.85
N LEU A 1045 31.22 25.21 -11.51
CA LEU A 1045 29.83 25.32 -11.92
C LEU A 1045 29.73 25.51 -13.43
N ASN A 1046 29.33 24.45 -14.13
CA ASN A 1046 29.19 24.39 -15.59
C ASN A 1046 27.73 24.37 -16.07
N LYS A 1047 26.77 24.40 -15.15
CA LYS A 1047 25.33 24.28 -15.42
C LYS A 1047 24.54 25.27 -14.54
N LEU A 1048 23.30 25.56 -14.95
CA LEU A 1048 22.38 26.37 -14.14
C LEU A 1048 21.93 25.57 -12.91
N VAL A 1049 22.07 26.18 -11.73
CA VAL A 1049 21.73 25.53 -10.45
C VAL A 1049 21.04 26.52 -9.50
N ASN A 1050 20.04 26.01 -8.78
CA ASN A 1050 19.39 26.68 -7.64
C ASN A 1050 19.44 25.80 -6.39
N ILE A 1051 19.11 26.40 -5.26
CA ILE A 1051 19.05 25.74 -3.96
C ILE A 1051 17.62 25.75 -3.40
N ASN A 1052 17.32 24.80 -2.53
CA ASN A 1052 16.04 24.71 -1.84
C ASN A 1052 15.99 25.58 -0.57
N GLN A 1053 14.84 25.56 0.12
CA GLN A 1053 14.61 26.37 1.35
C GLN A 1053 15.48 26.02 2.55
N ASP A 1054 16.14 24.86 2.51
CA ASP A 1054 16.92 24.31 3.61
C ASP A 1054 18.41 24.63 3.48
N VAL A 1055 18.80 25.31 2.39
CA VAL A 1055 20.16 25.77 2.13
C VAL A 1055 20.14 27.29 1.97
N ALA A 1056 21.12 27.95 2.57
CA ALA A 1056 21.40 29.37 2.38
C ALA A 1056 22.60 29.56 1.44
N LEU A 1057 22.48 30.58 0.59
CA LEU A 1057 23.53 31.09 -0.28
C LEU A 1057 24.13 32.33 0.37
N LEU A 1058 25.45 32.30 0.54
CA LEU A 1058 26.28 33.40 1.03
C LEU A 1058 27.18 33.88 -0.11
N ARG A 1059 27.06 35.15 -0.48
CA ARG A 1059 27.93 35.77 -1.49
C ARG A 1059 28.75 36.87 -0.83
N LEU A 1060 30.07 36.72 -0.87
CA LEU A 1060 31.01 37.62 -0.19
C LEU A 1060 31.28 38.91 -0.99
N LYS A 1061 31.69 39.95 -0.27
CA LYS A 1061 32.23 41.19 -0.82
C LYS A 1061 33.59 40.91 -1.47
N SER A 1062 33.92 41.69 -2.51
CA SER A 1062 35.20 41.58 -3.19
C SER A 1062 36.36 41.80 -2.20
N GLY A 1063 37.36 40.93 -2.23
CA GLY A 1063 38.54 40.98 -1.34
C GLY A 1063 38.51 39.99 -0.16
N PHE A 1064 37.47 39.16 -0.01
CA PHE A 1064 37.44 38.09 0.98
C PHE A 1064 37.58 36.71 0.34
N ASN A 1065 38.50 35.90 0.86
CA ASN A 1065 38.74 34.54 0.38
C ASN A 1065 37.61 33.60 0.86
N PRO A 1066 36.87 32.93 -0.04
CA PRO A 1066 35.75 32.09 0.35
C PRO A 1066 36.19 30.81 1.08
N TYR A 1067 37.39 30.30 0.80
CA TYR A 1067 37.97 29.13 1.49
C TYR A 1067 38.38 29.45 2.91
N TYR A 1068 38.81 30.68 3.19
CA TYR A 1068 39.01 31.13 4.57
C TYR A 1068 37.69 31.08 5.35
N LEU A 1069 36.60 31.62 4.77
CA LEU A 1069 35.32 31.64 5.46
C LEU A 1069 34.78 30.22 5.70
N ILE A 1070 34.82 29.31 4.71
CA ILE A 1070 34.38 27.92 4.96
C ILE A 1070 35.34 27.18 5.90
N GLY A 1071 36.62 27.52 5.91
CA GLY A 1071 37.59 27.05 6.91
C GLY A 1071 37.17 27.45 8.32
N PHE A 1072 36.75 28.70 8.50
CA PHE A 1072 36.23 29.18 9.79
C PHE A 1072 34.87 28.57 10.14
N LEU A 1073 33.88 28.60 9.23
CA LEU A 1073 32.53 28.10 9.51
C LEU A 1073 32.51 26.61 9.84
N ASN A 1074 33.40 25.82 9.19
CA ASN A 1074 33.54 24.40 9.47
C ASN A 1074 34.54 24.09 10.60
N SER A 1075 35.26 25.08 11.14
CA SER A 1075 36.08 24.89 12.33
C SER A 1075 35.21 24.63 13.56
N GLN A 1076 35.80 24.03 14.59
CA GLN A 1076 35.13 23.77 15.88
C GLN A 1076 34.48 25.03 16.46
N LEU A 1077 35.16 26.18 16.39
CA LEU A 1077 34.63 27.45 16.87
C LEU A 1077 33.44 27.94 16.03
N GLY A 1078 33.56 27.88 14.69
CA GLY A 1078 32.49 28.28 13.78
C GLY A 1078 31.22 27.44 13.96
N LYS A 1079 31.36 26.12 14.09
CA LYS A 1079 30.24 25.20 14.33
C LYS A 1079 29.53 25.49 15.64
N LEU A 1080 30.25 25.76 16.73
CA LEU A 1080 29.64 26.12 18.03
C LEU A 1080 28.82 27.41 17.96
N LEU A 1081 29.30 28.42 17.23
CA LEU A 1081 28.52 29.65 17.04
C LEU A 1081 27.26 29.41 16.21
N ILE A 1082 27.35 28.57 15.18
CA ILE A 1082 26.20 28.18 14.35
C ILE A 1082 25.19 27.37 15.16
N GLU A 1083 25.66 26.43 15.99
CA GLU A 1083 24.82 25.62 16.88
C GLU A 1083 24.09 26.52 17.90
N LYS A 1084 24.79 27.46 18.55
CA LYS A 1084 24.18 28.46 19.43
C LYS A 1084 23.14 29.32 18.70
N ALA A 1085 23.44 29.73 17.47
CA ALA A 1085 22.55 30.54 16.66
C ALA A 1085 21.31 29.78 16.14
N SER A 1086 21.33 28.44 16.21
CA SER A 1086 20.26 27.57 15.72
C SER A 1086 19.10 27.43 16.72
N THR A 1087 17.91 27.13 16.20
CA THR A 1087 16.63 27.03 16.95
C THR A 1087 15.94 25.69 16.67
N GLY A 1088 15.24 25.12 17.65
CA GLY A 1088 14.43 23.89 17.51
C GLY A 1088 15.14 22.61 17.95
N GLN A 1089 14.47 21.78 18.77
CA GLN A 1089 15.06 20.57 19.39
C GLN A 1089 15.07 19.33 18.48
N ILE A 1090 14.01 19.07 17.70
CA ILE A 1090 13.90 17.84 16.88
C ILE A 1090 14.41 18.06 15.46
N ASN A 1091 14.16 19.26 14.90
CA ASN A 1091 14.65 19.66 13.58
C ASN A 1091 15.32 21.03 13.72
N PRO A 1092 16.64 21.07 13.96
CA PRO A 1092 17.39 22.31 14.11
C PRO A 1092 17.23 23.19 12.87
N PHE A 1093 17.06 24.50 13.11
CA PHE A 1093 16.89 25.52 12.09
C PHE A 1093 17.75 26.74 12.39
N LEU A 1094 18.58 27.15 11.43
CA LEU A 1094 19.33 28.39 11.48
C LEU A 1094 18.61 29.46 10.65
N SER A 1095 18.06 30.47 11.33
CA SER A 1095 17.43 31.59 10.61
C SER A 1095 18.48 32.44 9.89
N LEU A 1096 18.14 32.98 8.72
CA LEU A 1096 19.05 33.90 8.01
C LEU A 1096 19.41 35.13 8.85
N GLY A 1097 18.49 35.59 9.70
CA GLY A 1097 18.74 36.71 10.62
C GLY A 1097 19.77 36.38 11.70
N ALA A 1098 19.76 35.16 12.21
CA ALA A 1098 20.77 34.68 13.16
C ALA A 1098 22.12 34.48 12.47
N LEU A 1099 22.12 33.88 11.26
CA LEU A 1099 23.34 33.69 10.47
C LEU A 1099 24.03 35.02 10.11
N LYS A 1100 23.27 36.09 9.80
CA LYS A 1100 23.81 37.44 9.58
C LYS A 1100 24.61 37.99 10.76
N LYS A 1101 24.18 37.69 11.98
CA LYS A 1101 24.75 38.18 13.25
C LYS A 1101 25.83 37.23 13.81
N LEU A 1102 26.38 36.36 12.97
CA LEU A 1102 27.47 35.49 13.38
C LEU A 1102 28.76 36.32 13.43
N SER A 1103 29.46 36.31 14.56
CA SER A 1103 30.76 36.99 14.68
C SER A 1103 31.85 36.21 13.94
N ILE A 1104 32.51 36.85 12.99
CA ILE A 1104 33.60 36.30 12.18
C ILE A 1104 34.92 36.98 12.58
N PRO A 1105 35.96 36.21 12.96
CA PRO A 1105 37.28 36.76 13.22
C PRO A 1105 37.98 37.11 11.91
N VAL A 1106 38.68 38.23 11.92
CA VAL A 1106 39.40 38.79 10.77
C VAL A 1106 40.85 39.00 11.17
N PHE A 1107 41.75 38.45 10.37
CA PHE A 1107 43.20 38.56 10.56
C PHE A 1107 43.84 39.42 9.45
N SER A 1108 45.16 39.49 9.46
CA SER A 1108 45.88 40.11 8.33
C SER A 1108 45.58 39.35 7.03
N GLU A 1109 45.50 40.08 5.91
CA GLU A 1109 45.15 39.54 4.59
C GLU A 1109 46.03 38.32 4.20
N ASN A 1110 47.33 38.39 4.49
CA ASN A 1110 48.28 37.31 4.21
C ASN A 1110 47.97 36.01 4.98
N ILE A 1111 47.52 36.12 6.24
CA ILE A 1111 47.15 34.97 7.07
C ILE A 1111 45.85 34.34 6.55
N MET A 1112 44.84 35.16 6.27
CA MET A 1112 43.56 34.68 5.74
C MET A 1112 43.75 33.98 4.38
N GLU A 1113 44.61 34.53 3.52
CA GLU A 1113 44.91 33.96 2.20
C GLU A 1113 45.67 32.63 2.31
N ASN A 1114 46.66 32.54 3.20
CA ASN A 1114 47.40 31.28 3.42
C ASN A 1114 46.48 30.16 3.93
N ILE A 1115 45.62 30.46 4.90
CA ILE A 1115 44.61 29.51 5.40
C ILE A 1115 43.66 29.11 4.26
N GLY A 1116 43.18 30.07 3.48
CA GLY A 1116 42.32 29.81 2.33
C GLY A 1116 42.95 28.84 1.32
N ASN A 1117 44.21 29.06 0.96
CA ASN A 1117 44.93 28.21 -0.01
C ASN A 1117 45.12 26.77 0.47
N LEU A 1118 45.43 26.57 1.77
CA LEU A 1118 45.56 25.23 2.34
C LEU A 1118 44.22 24.47 2.32
N ILE A 1119 43.12 25.16 2.62
CA ILE A 1119 41.77 24.59 2.56
C ILE A 1119 41.38 24.24 1.12
N GLN A 1120 41.76 25.07 0.14
CA GLN A 1120 41.52 24.79 -1.27
C GLN A 1120 42.24 23.51 -1.74
N LEU A 1121 43.54 23.35 -1.45
CA LEU A 1121 44.32 22.15 -1.82
C LEU A 1121 43.76 20.85 -1.22
N LYS A 1122 43.20 20.92 -0.01
CA LYS A 1122 42.49 19.79 0.62
C LYS A 1122 41.28 19.36 -0.21
N VAL A 1123 40.44 20.31 -0.61
CA VAL A 1123 39.21 20.04 -1.35
C VAL A 1123 39.52 19.34 -2.68
N GLU A 1124 40.60 19.74 -3.35
CA GLU A 1124 41.05 19.16 -4.61
C GLU A 1124 41.59 17.72 -4.46
N SER A 1125 42.46 17.45 -3.48
CA SER A 1125 43.12 16.14 -3.29
C SER A 1125 42.19 15.00 -2.83
N PHE A 1126 41.14 15.32 -2.08
CA PHE A 1126 40.21 14.33 -1.53
C PHE A 1126 39.36 13.62 -2.61
N ASN A 1127 38.96 14.34 -3.66
CA ASN A 1127 38.06 13.82 -4.69
C ASN A 1127 38.68 12.70 -5.53
N GLN A 1128 39.99 12.77 -5.82
CA GLN A 1128 40.70 11.78 -6.64
C GLN A 1128 41.01 10.48 -5.89
N THR A 1129 41.32 10.60 -4.59
CA THR A 1129 41.81 9.52 -3.73
C THR A 1129 40.71 8.50 -3.38
N ASN A 1130 39.47 8.96 -3.18
CA ASN A 1130 38.34 8.08 -2.85
C ASN A 1130 37.91 7.15 -4.00
N TRP A 1131 38.09 7.56 -5.25
CA TRP A 1131 37.73 6.74 -6.41
C TRP A 1131 38.63 5.50 -6.54
N GLN A 1132 39.94 5.67 -6.39
CA GLN A 1132 40.92 4.58 -6.54
C GLN A 1132 40.78 3.52 -5.44
N SER A 1133 40.53 3.92 -4.19
CA SER A 1133 40.38 2.99 -3.07
C SER A 1133 39.21 2.02 -3.27
N LYS A 1134 38.05 2.52 -3.75
CA LYS A 1134 36.86 1.69 -3.98
C LYS A 1134 37.08 0.61 -5.05
N GLN A 1135 37.85 0.90 -6.10
CA GLN A 1135 38.13 -0.07 -7.17
C GLN A 1135 38.98 -1.24 -6.68
N LEU A 1136 39.97 -0.99 -5.81
CA LEU A 1136 40.83 -2.05 -5.26
C LEU A 1136 40.06 -3.06 -4.41
N LEU A 1137 39.12 -2.58 -3.59
CA LEU A 1137 38.28 -3.44 -2.75
C LEU A 1137 37.36 -4.35 -3.59
N GLU A 1138 36.83 -3.81 -4.68
CA GLU A 1138 35.98 -4.57 -5.61
C GLU A 1138 36.76 -5.69 -6.32
N ILE A 1139 38.01 -5.42 -6.71
CA ILE A 1139 38.92 -6.43 -7.28
C ILE A 1139 39.18 -7.56 -6.27
N ALA A 1140 39.46 -7.23 -5.01
CA ALA A 1140 39.70 -8.25 -3.99
C ALA A 1140 38.47 -9.16 -3.80
N LYS A 1141 37.27 -8.56 -3.74
CA LYS A 1141 35.99 -9.28 -3.59
C LYS A 1141 35.73 -10.25 -4.76
N ILE A 1142 35.74 -9.74 -5.99
CA ILE A 1142 35.48 -10.56 -7.18
C ILE A 1142 36.56 -11.63 -7.35
N GLY A 1143 37.81 -11.34 -6.96
CA GLY A 1143 38.89 -12.33 -6.94
C GLY A 1143 38.56 -13.54 -6.07
N VAL A 1144 38.06 -13.32 -4.84
CA VAL A 1144 37.63 -14.41 -3.95
C VAL A 1144 36.42 -15.16 -4.52
N GLU A 1145 35.45 -14.47 -5.10
CA GLU A 1145 34.29 -15.09 -5.75
C GLU A 1145 34.71 -16.01 -6.90
N LYS A 1146 35.60 -15.54 -7.77
CA LYS A 1146 36.16 -16.34 -8.87
C LYS A 1146 36.90 -17.58 -8.37
N ALA A 1147 37.66 -17.48 -7.28
CA ALA A 1147 38.37 -18.64 -6.73
C ALA A 1147 37.40 -19.73 -6.20
N ILE A 1148 36.22 -19.32 -5.73
CA ILE A 1148 35.15 -20.24 -5.31
C ILE A 1148 34.46 -20.87 -6.55
N GLU A 1149 34.19 -20.07 -7.59
CA GLU A 1149 33.55 -20.52 -8.83
C GLU A 1149 34.43 -21.43 -9.68
N THR A 1150 35.72 -21.14 -9.76
CA THR A 1150 36.69 -21.83 -10.60
C THR A 1150 37.83 -22.38 -9.74
N ASP A 1151 38.97 -21.70 -9.73
CA ASP A 1151 40.23 -22.08 -9.11
C ASP A 1151 41.09 -20.82 -8.84
N GLU A 1152 42.16 -21.02 -8.06
CA GLU A 1152 43.03 -19.95 -7.58
C GLU A 1152 43.91 -19.34 -8.68
N GLU A 1153 44.27 -20.10 -9.71
CA GLU A 1153 45.09 -19.63 -10.83
C GLU A 1153 44.28 -18.68 -11.72
N THR A 1154 43.07 -19.08 -12.09
CA THR A 1154 42.12 -18.28 -12.87
C THR A 1154 41.76 -16.97 -12.15
N ALA A 1155 41.49 -17.04 -10.84
CA ALA A 1155 41.21 -15.86 -10.03
C ALA A 1155 42.42 -14.91 -9.96
N THR A 1156 43.63 -15.45 -9.78
CA THR A 1156 44.86 -14.65 -9.72
C THR A 1156 45.16 -13.95 -11.04
N ALA A 1157 44.96 -14.63 -12.18
CA ALA A 1157 45.13 -14.04 -13.50
C ALA A 1157 44.19 -12.85 -13.72
N TRP A 1158 42.92 -12.99 -13.32
CA TRP A 1158 41.92 -11.91 -13.42
C TRP A 1158 42.28 -10.71 -12.54
N ILE A 1159 42.69 -10.94 -11.28
CA ILE A 1159 43.13 -9.88 -10.37
C ILE A 1159 44.27 -9.06 -11.00
N ASN A 1160 45.28 -9.73 -11.56
CA ASN A 1160 46.44 -9.05 -12.15
C ASN A 1160 46.03 -8.16 -13.33
N GLN A 1161 45.12 -8.64 -14.19
CA GLN A 1161 44.60 -7.86 -15.32
C GLN A 1161 43.87 -6.59 -14.85
N GLN A 1162 43.06 -6.68 -13.79
CA GLN A 1162 42.35 -5.52 -13.27
C GLN A 1162 43.30 -4.49 -12.63
N LEU A 1163 44.31 -4.96 -11.90
CA LEU A 1163 45.31 -4.07 -11.30
C LEU A 1163 46.15 -3.33 -12.34
N GLU A 1164 46.50 -3.99 -13.45
CA GLU A 1164 47.16 -3.33 -14.60
C GLU A 1164 46.28 -2.22 -15.20
N SER A 1165 44.98 -2.45 -15.33
CA SER A 1165 44.05 -1.44 -15.87
C SER A 1165 43.93 -0.19 -14.99
N LEU A 1166 44.15 -0.33 -13.67
CA LEU A 1166 44.17 0.77 -12.71
C LEU A 1166 45.52 1.48 -12.61
N GLY A 1167 46.55 1.01 -13.34
CA GLY A 1167 47.92 1.52 -13.22
C GLY A 1167 48.58 1.17 -11.89
N VAL A 1168 48.10 0.13 -11.21
CA VAL A 1168 48.55 -0.28 -9.87
C VAL A 1168 49.46 -1.51 -9.97
N LYS A 1169 50.65 -1.42 -9.35
CA LYS A 1169 51.57 -2.56 -9.21
C LYS A 1169 51.63 -3.01 -7.75
N LEU A 1170 51.33 -4.29 -7.51
CA LEU A 1170 51.56 -4.89 -6.20
C LEU A 1170 53.06 -5.06 -5.95
N ILE A 1171 53.50 -4.68 -4.75
CA ILE A 1171 54.87 -4.90 -4.30
C ILE A 1171 55.06 -6.43 -4.18
N ARG A 1172 56.14 -6.94 -4.79
CA ARG A 1172 56.47 -8.38 -4.79
C ARG A 1172 56.82 -8.87 -3.39
#